data_AF-A0A954CZN8-F1
#
_entry.id   AF-A0A954CZN8-F1
#
_cell.length_a   1.000
_cell.length_b   1.000
_cell.length_c   1.000
_cell.angle_alpha   90.00
_cell.angle_beta   90.00
_cell.angle_gamma   90.00
#
_symmetry.space_group_name_H-M   'P 1'
#
loop_
_entity.id
_entity.type
_entity.pdbx_description
1 polymer ?
#
loop_
_entity_poly.entity_id
_entity_poly.type
_entity_poly.pdbx_seq_one_letter_code
_entity_poly.pdbx_strand_id
1 'polypeptide(L)'
;MLETTATATDDTAPDHDPLVRVDPSTDLAACLLGVAAAWLAADAFGLLAYPLRASLTWVALLFAATLTGFGRSGSRVLVALGVGAGVLCTASSLAPVRVAGVAVVLLSLAADRGTIRLRAAGQATVVLALFKLTMQAVPTVWFAVDRACASLGQRIGEYVGTPLSVGPSFFGIDLLVLCGALGLAFFRHTRGIWQTVPAAAVVLGLHFGYLALLAAAPRIGIPIDDAHAIPLGALLGGALPPAVWSVVADTWPWNAPALGALLQLCGAVFWLAPRAQPAERKVNRKPVWSALAFGLACVVPLLGTISVGGHQGLQGKRILAFKKCYGNWERPQHGEYGRLSIGMYGMFEQFVRLHGAEFTCSEELTSQELSGADVLLLIYPHKPWLPDQLQRIRDYVSNGGSLLVLGEHSTIEDDGAVRFNEALEGTGMQVAFDSATFAVGGWLQSYEPGFHPSVVGVDLQRNRYGVVIGASMEIDGNCTPLLLGKWGFNDPGDRANKPSMMGNDRYDAGERLGDVILAAETRFGRGRIIAFGDTSTLTNGITMGAHPFSTRLLGYLANRPNSPHAAVRQILTLLGTLLLLGVLLARHAFPTTWLWSVLLLAAATTAGVRVEERLGAVLPDGRGAAPNRLAYVDTSHLGRFSAESWRVSGTMGLRMMLMRAGYLSLELPEFSRARLERAGLLVTIAPARAYSTREVDAIEEFVHGGGVLLCCCGYPDRAGCAELLDRFGFAIGRIDAAPGREPQPMGHFKVPFLRSGNQAAYVRFDEAWPVACTARDAPPSGWATSDSPDERTIGRLASWLRSGALAGAFPSVAPSRPSRVLAYGMEHQPVIAARRVGRGSVVVVADTGFGHDVNTERTDGKPIEGQRENAEFWQWLLAELSGAPTYLPAALRAPAPKSGGTTEEKSK
;
A
#
# COMPACT_ATOMS: atom_id res chain seq x y z
N MET A 1 -70.98 3.80 64.78
CA MET A 1 -69.71 3.43 65.44
C MET A 1 -69.22 2.18 64.71
N LEU A 2 -68.30 2.34 63.76
CA LEU A 2 -66.84 2.18 63.95
C LEU A 2 -66.54 0.79 64.50
N GLU A 3 -66.21 -0.16 63.62
CA GLU A 3 -64.83 -0.56 63.25
C GLU A 3 -64.04 -1.15 64.42
N THR A 4 -63.76 -2.46 64.34
CA THR A 4 -62.42 -3.05 64.43
C THR A 4 -62.52 -4.56 64.23
N THR A 5 -62.05 -5.06 63.10
CA THR A 5 -61.53 -6.44 62.99
C THR A 5 -60.35 -6.43 62.06
N ALA A 6 -59.19 -6.71 62.65
CA ALA A 6 -57.92 -6.94 61.97
C ALA A 6 -57.98 -8.21 61.10
N THR A 7 -57.41 -8.13 59.92
CA THR A 7 -56.87 -9.29 59.20
C THR A 7 -55.50 -8.94 58.66
N ALA A 8 -54.49 -9.61 59.20
CA ALA A 8 -53.12 -9.60 58.70
C ALA A 8 -53.08 -10.31 57.34
N THR A 9 -52.59 -9.61 56.32
CA THR A 9 -52.18 -10.20 55.04
C THR A 9 -50.68 -10.43 55.07
N ASP A 10 -50.32 -11.71 54.98
CA ASP A 10 -48.98 -12.21 54.69
C ASP A 10 -48.71 -11.99 53.19
N ASP A 11 -47.84 -11.04 52.86
CA ASP A 11 -47.41 -10.73 51.50
C ASP A 11 -45.90 -10.51 51.49
N THR A 12 -45.13 -11.60 51.53
CA THR A 12 -43.71 -11.60 51.15
C THR A 12 -43.53 -12.30 49.81
N ALA A 13 -43.93 -11.63 48.73
CA ALA A 13 -43.41 -11.91 47.40
C ALA A 13 -42.09 -11.13 47.22
N PRO A 14 -40.98 -11.75 46.78
CA PRO A 14 -39.77 -11.01 46.47
C PRO A 14 -40.04 -10.13 45.25
N ASP A 15 -39.88 -8.83 45.47
CA ASP A 15 -39.98 -7.76 44.48
C ASP A 15 -39.09 -8.09 43.27
N HIS A 16 -39.70 -8.55 42.17
CA HIS A 16 -39.01 -8.74 40.89
C HIS A 16 -38.75 -7.35 40.28
N ASP A 17 -37.61 -6.76 40.64
CA ASP A 17 -37.06 -5.52 40.09
C ASP A 17 -37.16 -5.54 38.55
N PRO A 18 -37.90 -4.62 37.90
CA PRO A 18 -38.15 -4.68 36.47
C PRO A 18 -36.84 -4.36 35.74
N LEU A 19 -36.22 -5.40 35.16
CA LEU A 19 -35.21 -5.24 34.12
C LEU A 19 -35.71 -4.17 33.14
N VAL A 20 -34.97 -3.07 33.00
CA VAL A 20 -35.25 -2.01 32.02
C VAL A 20 -35.38 -2.66 30.65
N ARG A 21 -36.62 -2.92 30.22
CA ARG A 21 -36.92 -3.58 28.95
C ARG A 21 -36.60 -2.58 27.85
N VAL A 22 -35.58 -2.88 27.05
CA VAL A 22 -35.26 -2.12 25.84
C VAL A 22 -36.48 -2.19 24.92
N ASP A 23 -36.91 -1.03 24.41
CA ASP A 23 -38.05 -0.96 23.50
C ASP A 23 -37.78 -1.82 22.25
N PRO A 24 -38.72 -2.69 21.82
CA PRO A 24 -38.49 -3.58 20.70
C PRO A 24 -38.11 -2.89 19.38
N SER A 25 -38.51 -1.63 19.17
CA SER A 25 -38.10 -0.87 17.98
C SER A 25 -36.66 -0.39 18.07
N THR A 26 -36.23 0.06 19.26
CA THR A 26 -34.83 0.46 19.52
C THR A 26 -33.85 -0.71 19.40
N ASP A 27 -34.20 -1.90 19.91
CA ASP A 27 -33.39 -3.11 19.79
C ASP A 27 -33.29 -3.60 18.33
N LEU A 28 -34.36 -3.46 17.55
CA LEU A 28 -34.34 -3.73 16.11
C LEU A 28 -33.39 -2.78 15.38
N ALA A 29 -33.51 -1.47 15.63
CA ALA A 29 -32.65 -0.47 15.00
C ALA A 29 -31.16 -0.68 15.35
N ALA A 30 -30.85 -0.97 16.61
CA ALA A 30 -29.49 -1.29 17.04
C ALA A 30 -28.92 -2.55 16.36
N CYS A 31 -29.75 -3.58 16.19
CA CYS A 31 -29.37 -4.79 15.46
C CYS A 31 -29.06 -4.49 13.97
N LEU A 32 -29.90 -3.70 13.30
CA LEU A 32 -29.68 -3.31 11.90
C LEU A 32 -28.42 -2.47 11.73
N LEU A 33 -28.13 -1.55 12.66
CA LEU A 33 -26.89 -0.78 12.68
C LEU A 33 -25.67 -1.68 12.91
N GLY A 34 -25.78 -2.70 13.76
CA GLY A 34 -24.73 -3.70 13.95
C GLY A 34 -24.45 -4.53 12.68
N VAL A 35 -25.50 -4.91 11.95
CA VAL A 35 -25.40 -5.59 10.65
C VAL A 35 -24.73 -4.68 9.62
N ALA A 36 -25.14 -3.41 9.53
CA ALA A 36 -24.52 -2.43 8.65
C ALA A 36 -23.03 -2.20 8.99
N ALA A 37 -22.68 -2.11 10.28
CA ALA A 37 -21.30 -2.02 10.73
C ALA A 37 -20.45 -3.23 10.31
N ALA A 38 -21.02 -4.45 10.37
CA ALA A 38 -20.33 -5.66 9.94
C ALA A 38 -20.04 -5.65 8.43
N TRP A 39 -20.99 -5.19 7.62
CA TRP A 39 -20.80 -5.03 6.16
C TRP A 39 -19.81 -3.92 5.79
N LEU A 40 -19.85 -2.78 6.49
CA LEU A 40 -18.84 -1.73 6.33
C LEU A 40 -17.45 -2.26 6.66
N ALA A 41 -17.29 -2.99 7.77
CA ALA A 41 -16.00 -3.58 8.14
C ALA A 41 -15.50 -4.65 7.16
N ALA A 42 -16.42 -5.39 6.53
CA ALA A 42 -16.16 -6.41 5.51
C ALA A 42 -15.89 -5.85 4.11
N ASP A 43 -16.04 -4.54 3.92
CA ASP A 43 -15.90 -3.88 2.61
C ASP A 43 -16.99 -4.32 1.62
N ALA A 44 -18.22 -4.49 2.10
CA ALA A 44 -19.37 -4.96 1.30
C ALA A 44 -20.21 -3.81 0.70
N PHE A 45 -19.87 -2.54 1.01
CA PHE A 45 -20.57 -1.35 0.50
C PHE A 45 -19.95 -0.80 -0.80
N GLY A 46 -18.85 -1.36 -1.29
CA GLY A 46 -18.12 -0.79 -2.42
C GLY A 46 -16.83 -0.09 -1.99
N LEU A 47 -16.29 0.71 -2.91
CA LEU A 47 -15.04 1.44 -2.74
C LEU A 47 -15.19 2.58 -1.72
N LEU A 48 -14.66 2.34 -0.51
CA LEU A 48 -14.49 3.35 0.52
C LEU A 48 -13.02 3.43 0.93
N ALA A 49 -12.48 4.64 1.01
CA ALA A 49 -11.16 4.85 1.60
C ALA A 49 -11.12 4.25 3.02
N TYR A 50 -10.02 3.57 3.37
CA TYR A 50 -9.92 2.82 4.62
C TYR A 50 -10.26 3.64 5.88
N PRO A 51 -9.85 4.92 6.02
CA PRO A 51 -10.24 5.74 7.16
C PRO A 51 -11.74 6.07 7.19
N LEU A 52 -12.36 6.31 6.03
CA LEU A 52 -13.79 6.60 5.92
C LEU A 52 -14.60 5.36 6.31
N ARG A 53 -14.22 4.19 5.79
CA ARG A 53 -14.82 2.90 6.14
C ARG A 53 -14.77 2.63 7.64
N ALA A 54 -13.61 2.84 8.27
CA ALA A 54 -13.45 2.69 9.72
C ALA A 54 -14.33 3.68 10.50
N SER A 55 -14.39 4.94 10.06
CA SER A 55 -15.21 5.98 10.67
C SER A 55 -16.71 5.63 10.60
N LEU A 56 -17.22 5.24 9.43
CA LEU A 56 -18.61 4.85 9.25
C LEU A 56 -18.98 3.60 10.05
N THR A 57 -18.07 2.62 10.15
CA THR A 57 -18.24 1.44 11.01
C THR A 57 -18.44 1.84 12.47
N TRP A 58 -17.63 2.77 12.99
CA TRP A 58 -17.75 3.25 14.36
C TRP A 58 -18.96 4.13 14.59
N VAL A 59 -19.33 4.97 13.62
CA VAL A 59 -20.59 5.73 13.68
C VAL A 59 -21.76 4.78 13.85
N ALA A 60 -21.86 3.73 13.03
CA ALA A 60 -22.92 2.73 13.14
C ALA A 60 -22.89 1.99 14.51
N LEU A 61 -21.71 1.61 15.01
CA LEU A 61 -21.57 0.95 16.32
C LEU A 61 -21.92 1.86 17.50
N LEU A 62 -21.55 3.14 17.43
CA LEU A 62 -21.87 4.12 18.46
C LEU A 62 -23.37 4.36 18.51
N PHE A 63 -24.04 4.50 17.35
CA PHE A 63 -25.51 4.58 17.30
C PHE A 63 -26.18 3.30 17.81
N ALA A 64 -25.65 2.12 17.48
CA ALA A 64 -26.16 0.87 18.04
C ALA A 64 -26.02 0.86 19.57
N ALA A 65 -24.86 1.26 20.10
CA ALA A 65 -24.60 1.34 21.53
C ALA A 65 -25.52 2.34 22.23
N THR A 66 -25.73 3.54 21.67
CA THR A 66 -26.61 4.56 22.27
C THR A 66 -28.07 4.14 22.31
N LEU A 67 -28.58 3.50 21.24
CA LEU A 67 -29.95 2.98 21.19
C LEU A 67 -30.17 1.84 22.21
N THR A 68 -29.15 1.04 22.48
CA THR A 68 -29.22 -0.04 23.49
C THR A 68 -29.04 0.47 24.92
N GLY A 69 -28.28 1.56 25.10
CA GLY A 69 -27.83 2.11 26.39
C GLY A 69 -26.95 1.13 27.20
N PHE A 70 -26.47 1.57 28.37
CA PHE A 70 -25.61 0.77 29.25
C PHE A 70 -26.34 0.21 30.48
N GLY A 71 -26.06 -1.04 30.86
CA GLY A 71 -26.56 -1.72 32.07
C GLY A 71 -25.90 -1.28 33.38
N ARG A 72 -26.12 -2.05 34.47
CA ARG A 72 -25.58 -1.77 35.83
C ARG A 72 -24.06 -2.07 35.92
N SER A 73 -23.41 -1.48 36.93
CA SER A 73 -21.95 -1.36 37.19
C SER A 73 -21.01 -2.47 36.68
N GLY A 74 -21.31 -3.76 36.86
CA GLY A 74 -20.37 -4.86 36.61
C GLY A 74 -20.13 -5.21 35.13
N SER A 75 -21.13 -5.04 34.26
CA SER A 75 -21.04 -5.36 32.82
C SER A 75 -20.43 -4.21 32.00
N ARG A 76 -20.33 -3.01 32.58
CA ARG A 76 -19.71 -1.84 31.94
C ARG A 76 -18.22 -2.04 31.66
N VAL A 77 -17.51 -2.75 32.54
CA VAL A 77 -16.09 -3.07 32.34
C VAL A 77 -15.92 -3.98 31.12
N LEU A 78 -16.77 -5.00 30.98
CA LEU A 78 -16.74 -5.90 29.82
C LEU A 78 -17.02 -5.14 28.52
N VAL A 79 -18.01 -4.23 28.51
CA VAL A 79 -18.31 -3.38 27.35
C VAL A 79 -17.13 -2.46 27.04
N ALA A 80 -16.53 -1.81 28.04
CA ALA A 80 -15.37 -0.94 27.85
C ALA A 80 -14.17 -1.70 27.27
N LEU A 81 -13.87 -2.89 27.80
CA LEU A 81 -12.82 -3.77 27.27
C LEU A 81 -13.15 -4.25 25.85
N GLY A 82 -14.41 -4.62 25.60
CA GLY A 82 -14.89 -5.03 24.28
C GLY A 82 -14.79 -3.91 23.24
N VAL A 83 -15.14 -2.68 23.62
CA VAL A 83 -14.96 -1.48 22.78
C VAL A 83 -13.48 -1.22 22.53
N GLY A 84 -12.64 -1.26 23.55
CA GLY A 84 -11.19 -1.09 23.40
C GLY A 84 -10.57 -2.13 22.45
N ALA A 85 -10.93 -3.41 22.62
CA ALA A 85 -10.51 -4.48 21.72
C ALA A 85 -11.08 -4.31 20.30
N GLY A 86 -12.33 -3.87 20.18
CA GLY A 86 -12.96 -3.52 18.91
C GLY A 86 -12.23 -2.42 18.17
N VAL A 87 -11.78 -1.36 18.85
CA VAL A 87 -11.02 -0.25 18.25
C VAL A 87 -9.70 -0.77 17.68
N LEU A 88 -8.97 -1.57 18.45
CA LEU A 88 -7.72 -2.18 18.01
C LEU A 88 -7.92 -3.11 16.78
N CYS A 89 -8.99 -3.91 16.78
CA CYS A 89 -9.29 -4.84 15.70
C CYS A 89 -9.74 -4.12 14.41
N THR A 90 -10.59 -3.11 14.53
CA THR A 90 -11.12 -2.35 13.38
C THR A 90 -10.09 -1.43 12.73
N ALA A 91 -9.03 -1.06 13.45
CA ALA A 91 -7.87 -0.36 12.90
C ALA A 91 -6.97 -1.27 12.01
N SER A 92 -7.18 -2.59 12.01
CA SER A 92 -6.41 -3.54 11.21
C SER A 92 -6.68 -3.40 9.70
N SER A 93 -5.65 -3.59 8.88
CA SER A 93 -5.80 -3.75 7.42
C SER A 93 -6.39 -5.11 7.02
N LEU A 94 -6.45 -6.08 7.94
CA LEU A 94 -6.98 -7.42 7.69
C LEU A 94 -8.51 -7.45 7.82
N ALA A 95 -9.22 -7.76 6.73
CA ALA A 95 -10.67 -7.88 6.71
C ALA A 95 -11.26 -8.79 7.81
N PRO A 96 -10.80 -10.04 8.01
CA PRO A 96 -11.34 -10.90 9.07
C PRO A 96 -11.17 -10.32 10.48
N VAL A 97 -10.08 -9.60 10.73
CA VAL A 97 -9.81 -8.97 12.03
C VAL A 97 -10.72 -7.75 12.26
N ARG A 98 -10.96 -6.93 11.22
CA ARG A 98 -11.92 -5.82 11.33
C ARG A 98 -13.34 -6.30 11.63
N VAL A 99 -13.80 -7.30 10.90
CA VAL A 99 -15.14 -7.88 11.09
C VAL A 99 -15.24 -8.54 12.47
N ALA A 100 -14.18 -9.23 12.92
CA ALA A 100 -14.08 -9.75 14.28
C ALA A 100 -14.21 -8.64 15.35
N GLY A 101 -13.60 -7.46 15.11
CA GLY A 101 -13.74 -6.29 15.99
C GLY A 101 -15.19 -5.84 16.17
N VAL A 102 -15.96 -5.81 15.08
CA VAL A 102 -17.41 -5.52 15.14
C VAL A 102 -18.15 -6.58 15.96
N ALA A 103 -17.86 -7.86 15.73
CA ALA A 103 -18.47 -8.95 16.49
C ALA A 103 -18.18 -8.84 18.00
N VAL A 104 -16.97 -8.47 18.39
CA VAL A 104 -16.57 -8.25 19.79
C VAL A 104 -17.43 -7.18 20.44
N VAL A 105 -17.63 -6.04 19.79
CA VAL A 105 -18.46 -4.95 20.30
C VAL A 105 -19.91 -5.40 20.46
N LEU A 106 -20.50 -6.00 19.41
CA LEU A 106 -21.88 -6.46 19.44
C LEU A 106 -22.13 -7.54 20.49
N LEU A 107 -21.23 -8.51 20.64
CA LEU A 107 -21.33 -9.57 21.65
C LEU A 107 -21.12 -9.02 23.07
N SER A 108 -20.30 -7.98 23.24
CA SER A 108 -20.10 -7.32 24.54
C SER A 108 -21.34 -6.53 24.96
N LEU A 109 -21.95 -5.78 24.02
CA LEU A 109 -23.24 -5.10 24.25
C LEU A 109 -24.37 -6.10 24.54
N ALA A 110 -24.42 -7.21 23.79
CA ALA A 110 -25.39 -8.27 24.02
C ALA A 110 -25.20 -8.98 25.37
N ALA A 111 -23.97 -9.08 25.88
CA ALA A 111 -23.67 -9.65 27.19
C ALA A 111 -24.13 -8.74 28.35
N ASP A 112 -24.13 -7.42 28.14
CA ASP A 112 -24.62 -6.43 29.11
C ASP A 112 -26.16 -6.40 29.19
N ARG A 113 -26.83 -6.32 28.03
CA ARG A 113 -28.29 -6.11 27.96
C ARG A 113 -29.13 -7.39 27.80
N GLY A 114 -28.50 -8.50 27.37
CA GLY A 114 -29.20 -9.77 27.15
C GLY A 114 -30.11 -9.81 25.91
N THR A 115 -29.98 -8.87 24.96
CA THR A 115 -30.89 -8.87 23.79
C THR A 115 -30.54 -9.97 22.79
N ILE A 116 -31.57 -10.73 22.39
CA ILE A 116 -31.41 -11.87 21.46
C ILE A 116 -30.99 -11.37 20.08
N ARG A 117 -31.51 -10.21 19.63
CA ARG A 117 -31.20 -9.65 18.31
C ARG A 117 -29.74 -9.24 18.19
N LEU A 118 -29.19 -8.48 19.15
CA LEU A 118 -27.76 -8.13 19.15
C LEU A 118 -26.88 -9.37 19.26
N ARG A 119 -27.28 -10.36 20.07
CA ARG A 119 -26.55 -11.63 20.16
C ARG A 119 -26.53 -12.35 18.81
N ALA A 120 -27.66 -12.39 18.10
CA ALA A 120 -27.75 -12.99 16.77
C ALA A 120 -26.89 -12.22 15.74
N ALA A 121 -26.92 -10.88 15.75
CA ALA A 121 -26.06 -10.05 14.92
C ALA A 121 -24.57 -10.27 15.21
N GLY A 122 -24.18 -10.34 16.49
CA GLY A 122 -22.82 -10.66 16.90
C GLY A 122 -22.37 -12.04 16.43
N GLN A 123 -23.22 -13.07 16.61
CA GLN A 123 -22.95 -14.43 16.12
C GLN A 123 -22.83 -14.50 14.59
N ALA A 124 -23.72 -13.83 13.86
CA ALA A 124 -23.66 -13.73 12.41
C ALA A 124 -22.37 -13.04 11.95
N THR A 125 -21.95 -11.99 12.66
CA THR A 125 -20.70 -11.28 12.38
C THR A 125 -19.47 -12.16 12.63
N VAL A 126 -19.49 -13.05 13.63
CA VAL A 126 -18.43 -14.09 13.80
C VAL A 126 -18.38 -15.03 12.61
N VAL A 127 -19.54 -15.46 12.08
CA VAL A 127 -19.58 -16.32 10.87
C VAL A 127 -19.00 -15.57 9.67
N LEU A 128 -19.31 -14.29 9.50
CA LEU A 128 -18.71 -13.47 8.45
C LEU A 128 -17.19 -13.34 8.63
N ALA A 129 -16.69 -13.14 9.85
CA ALA A 129 -15.25 -13.09 10.11
C ALA A 129 -14.55 -14.42 9.74
N LEU A 130 -15.16 -15.56 10.08
CA LEU A 130 -14.66 -16.89 9.67
C LEU A 130 -14.69 -17.09 8.15
N PHE A 131 -15.73 -16.59 7.49
CA PHE A 131 -15.83 -16.61 6.04
C PHE A 131 -14.71 -15.79 5.38
N LYS A 132 -14.49 -14.54 5.81
CA LYS A 132 -13.39 -13.69 5.30
C LYS A 132 -12.02 -14.33 5.55
N LEU A 133 -11.81 -14.93 6.72
CA LEU A 133 -10.57 -15.65 7.03
C LEU A 133 -10.37 -16.82 6.07
N THR A 134 -11.43 -17.58 5.79
CA THR A 134 -11.37 -18.74 4.89
C THR A 134 -11.14 -18.32 3.45
N MET A 135 -11.78 -17.25 2.97
CA MET A 135 -11.56 -16.69 1.63
C MET A 135 -10.10 -16.28 1.41
N GLN A 136 -9.44 -15.72 2.44
CA GLN A 136 -8.03 -15.30 2.35
C GLN A 136 -7.03 -16.45 2.57
N ALA A 137 -7.36 -17.44 3.42
CA ALA A 137 -6.46 -18.54 3.79
C ALA A 137 -6.58 -19.79 2.90
N VAL A 138 -7.72 -19.97 2.23
CA VAL A 138 -8.07 -21.18 1.47
C VAL A 138 -8.41 -20.79 0.03
N PRO A 139 -7.41 -20.64 -0.86
CA PRO A 139 -7.61 -20.24 -2.25
C PRO A 139 -8.65 -21.07 -3.02
N THR A 140 -8.73 -22.37 -2.75
CA THR A 140 -9.74 -23.25 -3.36
C THR A 140 -11.17 -22.84 -3.01
N VAL A 141 -11.41 -22.32 -1.79
CA VAL A 141 -12.72 -21.78 -1.38
C VAL A 141 -12.99 -20.48 -2.11
N TRP A 142 -12.01 -19.57 -2.19
CA TRP A 142 -12.16 -18.34 -2.94
C TRP A 142 -12.54 -18.62 -4.39
N PHE A 143 -11.83 -19.52 -5.06
CA PHE A 143 -12.07 -19.87 -6.46
C PHE A 143 -13.43 -20.54 -6.68
N ALA A 144 -13.88 -21.36 -5.73
CA ALA A 144 -15.22 -21.95 -5.78
C ALA A 144 -16.32 -20.88 -5.64
N VAL A 145 -16.14 -19.93 -4.72
CA VAL A 145 -17.07 -18.80 -4.53
C VAL A 145 -17.07 -17.90 -5.76
N ASP A 146 -15.89 -17.56 -6.30
CA ASP A 146 -15.75 -16.75 -7.51
C ASP A 146 -16.50 -17.36 -8.70
N ARG A 147 -16.26 -18.65 -8.99
CA ARG A 147 -16.98 -19.36 -10.06
C ARG A 147 -18.49 -19.41 -9.84
N ALA A 148 -18.93 -19.59 -8.60
CA ALA A 148 -20.36 -19.59 -8.28
C ALA A 148 -20.99 -18.21 -8.52
N CYS A 149 -20.32 -17.14 -8.06
CA CYS A 149 -20.74 -15.76 -8.29
C CYS A 149 -20.77 -15.42 -9.78
N ALA A 150 -19.71 -15.73 -10.52
CA ALA A 150 -19.63 -15.50 -11.96
C ALA A 150 -20.71 -16.27 -12.73
N SER A 151 -20.93 -17.56 -12.42
CA SER A 151 -21.96 -18.37 -13.08
C SER A 151 -23.38 -17.88 -12.80
N LEU A 152 -23.67 -17.48 -11.56
CA LEU A 152 -24.96 -16.90 -11.21
C LEU A 152 -25.16 -15.52 -11.85
N GLY A 153 -24.11 -14.69 -11.88
CA GLY A 153 -24.10 -13.41 -12.58
C GLY A 153 -24.43 -13.57 -14.06
N GLN A 154 -23.77 -14.52 -14.74
CA GLN A 154 -24.01 -14.84 -16.15
C GLN A 154 -25.47 -15.24 -16.40
N ARG A 155 -26.04 -16.14 -15.59
CA ARG A 155 -27.45 -16.57 -15.73
C ARG A 155 -28.44 -15.43 -15.51
N ILE A 156 -28.16 -14.54 -14.55
CA ILE A 156 -28.98 -13.34 -14.32
C ILE A 156 -28.86 -12.40 -15.51
N GLY A 157 -27.64 -12.23 -16.04
CA GLY A 157 -27.38 -11.47 -17.25
C GLY A 157 -28.15 -12.01 -18.46
N GLU A 158 -28.13 -13.32 -18.69
CA GLU A 158 -28.92 -14.01 -19.72
C GLU A 158 -30.42 -13.74 -19.55
N TYR A 159 -30.94 -13.79 -18.32
CA TYR A 159 -32.35 -13.51 -18.03
C TYR A 159 -32.75 -12.06 -18.30
N VAL A 160 -31.89 -11.10 -17.94
CA VAL A 160 -32.07 -9.66 -18.23
C VAL A 160 -31.78 -9.34 -19.71
N GLY A 161 -31.07 -10.24 -20.38
CA GLY A 161 -30.59 -10.14 -21.76
C GLY A 161 -29.25 -9.43 -21.91
N THR A 162 -28.62 -8.90 -20.85
CA THR A 162 -27.31 -8.22 -20.90
C THR A 162 -26.26 -9.08 -20.21
N PRO A 163 -25.11 -9.40 -20.82
CA PRO A 163 -24.05 -10.15 -20.14
C PRO A 163 -23.60 -9.49 -18.83
N LEU A 164 -23.46 -10.28 -17.77
CA LEU A 164 -22.95 -9.83 -16.47
C LEU A 164 -21.89 -10.82 -15.98
N SER A 165 -20.64 -10.36 -15.86
CA SER A 165 -19.53 -11.11 -15.28
C SER A 165 -19.09 -10.40 -14.01
N VAL A 166 -19.28 -11.01 -12.84
CA VAL A 166 -19.00 -10.39 -11.54
C VAL A 166 -18.17 -11.29 -10.64
N GLY A 167 -17.21 -10.70 -9.95
CA GLY A 167 -16.52 -11.32 -8.83
C GLY A 167 -17.34 -11.30 -7.53
N PRO A 168 -16.88 -11.98 -6.47
CA PRO A 168 -17.52 -12.02 -5.15
C PRO A 168 -17.91 -10.65 -4.55
N SER A 169 -17.11 -9.63 -4.82
CA SER A 169 -17.28 -8.27 -4.28
C SER A 169 -18.49 -7.57 -4.88
N PHE A 170 -18.60 -7.53 -6.22
CA PHE A 170 -19.76 -6.98 -6.92
C PHE A 170 -20.98 -7.89 -6.88
N PHE A 171 -20.77 -9.22 -6.79
CA PHE A 171 -21.87 -10.11 -6.49
C PHE A 171 -22.47 -9.80 -5.10
N GLY A 172 -21.67 -9.33 -4.15
CA GLY A 172 -22.13 -9.01 -2.80
C GLY A 172 -22.31 -10.24 -1.93
N ILE A 173 -21.44 -11.25 -2.05
CA ILE A 173 -21.56 -12.52 -1.31
C ILE A 173 -21.52 -12.33 0.21
N ASP A 174 -20.76 -11.34 0.70
CA ASP A 174 -20.68 -10.98 2.12
C ASP A 174 -22.06 -10.58 2.69
N LEU A 175 -22.93 -10.00 1.86
CA LEU A 175 -24.31 -9.65 2.23
C LEU A 175 -25.12 -10.92 2.50
N LEU A 176 -25.06 -11.89 1.59
CA LEU A 176 -25.78 -13.16 1.70
C LEU A 176 -25.26 -14.01 2.86
N VAL A 177 -23.95 -14.08 3.06
CA VAL A 177 -23.34 -14.84 4.16
C VAL A 177 -23.82 -14.29 5.51
N LEU A 178 -23.79 -12.96 5.71
CA LEU A 178 -24.24 -12.37 6.96
C LEU A 178 -25.75 -12.52 7.15
N CYS A 179 -26.57 -12.26 6.12
CA CYS A 179 -28.03 -12.43 6.20
C CYS A 179 -28.41 -13.89 6.49
N GLY A 180 -27.78 -14.86 5.82
CA GLY A 180 -27.99 -16.28 6.06
C GLY A 180 -27.60 -16.70 7.48
N ALA A 181 -26.44 -16.21 7.97
CA ALA A 181 -25.99 -16.47 9.33
C ALA A 181 -26.91 -15.82 10.38
N LEU A 182 -27.42 -14.62 10.11
CA LEU A 182 -28.40 -13.92 10.96
C LEU A 182 -29.72 -14.69 11.03
N GLY A 183 -30.23 -15.15 9.88
CA GLY A 183 -31.42 -15.97 9.81
C GLY A 183 -31.29 -17.30 10.56
N LEU A 184 -30.13 -17.97 10.42
CA LEU A 184 -29.82 -19.19 11.17
C LEU A 184 -29.71 -18.94 12.68
N ALA A 185 -29.04 -17.85 13.09
CA ALA A 185 -28.93 -17.47 14.49
C ALA A 185 -30.31 -17.19 15.08
N PHE A 186 -31.15 -16.45 14.37
CA PHE A 186 -32.52 -16.15 14.79
C PHE A 186 -33.37 -17.42 14.89
N PHE A 187 -33.34 -18.29 13.87
CA PHE A 187 -34.04 -19.58 13.86
C PHE A 187 -33.72 -20.42 15.10
N ARG A 188 -32.46 -20.46 15.51
CA ARG A 188 -32.02 -21.24 16.68
C ARG A 188 -32.57 -20.70 18.00
N HIS A 189 -32.79 -19.40 18.08
CA HIS A 189 -33.36 -18.75 19.26
C HIS A 189 -34.90 -18.80 19.27
N THR A 190 -35.57 -18.82 18.11
CA THR A 190 -37.03 -18.62 18.00
C THR A 190 -37.85 -19.83 17.50
N ARG A 191 -37.24 -20.79 16.77
CA ARG A 191 -37.86 -22.01 16.19
C ARG A 191 -39.01 -21.82 15.18
N GLY A 192 -39.23 -20.62 14.66
CA GLY A 192 -40.30 -20.36 13.69
C GLY A 192 -39.92 -20.62 12.24
N ILE A 193 -39.88 -21.89 11.77
CA ILE A 193 -39.53 -22.21 10.37
C ILE A 193 -40.39 -21.48 9.33
N TRP A 194 -41.65 -21.24 9.68
CA TRP A 194 -42.64 -20.53 8.85
C TRP A 194 -42.35 -19.03 8.69
N GLN A 195 -41.49 -18.44 9.53
CA GLN A 195 -41.05 -17.05 9.41
C GLN A 195 -39.72 -16.94 8.68
N THR A 196 -38.88 -17.97 8.78
CA THR A 196 -37.51 -17.95 8.22
C THR A 196 -37.49 -18.21 6.71
N VAL A 197 -38.34 -19.11 6.20
CA VAL A 197 -38.37 -19.40 4.76
C VAL A 197 -38.84 -18.20 3.92
N PRO A 198 -39.94 -17.49 4.27
CA PRO A 198 -40.35 -16.31 3.52
C PRO A 198 -39.33 -15.17 3.58
N ALA A 199 -38.70 -14.95 4.74
CA ALA A 199 -37.69 -13.91 4.89
C ALA A 199 -36.41 -14.22 4.08
N ALA A 200 -36.04 -15.49 3.95
CA ALA A 200 -34.97 -15.92 3.05
C ALA A 200 -35.33 -15.65 1.57
N ALA A 201 -36.57 -15.95 1.17
CA ALA A 201 -37.04 -15.67 -0.18
C ALA A 201 -37.04 -14.17 -0.50
N VAL A 202 -37.39 -13.31 0.45
CA VAL A 202 -37.30 -11.84 0.29
C VAL A 202 -35.85 -11.39 0.12
N VAL A 203 -34.94 -11.84 0.98
CA VAL A 203 -33.50 -11.56 0.89
C VAL A 203 -32.93 -11.98 -0.47
N LEU A 204 -33.27 -13.18 -0.95
CA LEU A 204 -32.82 -13.67 -2.25
C LEU A 204 -33.46 -12.92 -3.42
N GLY A 205 -34.75 -12.58 -3.35
CA GLY A 205 -35.43 -11.79 -4.37
C GLY A 205 -34.88 -10.36 -4.48
N LEU A 206 -34.58 -9.72 -3.36
CA LEU A 206 -33.93 -8.40 -3.33
C LEU A 206 -32.50 -8.46 -3.88
N HIS A 207 -31.76 -9.54 -3.58
CA HIS A 207 -30.43 -9.74 -4.16
C HIS A 207 -30.48 -9.94 -5.67
N PHE A 208 -31.42 -10.75 -6.14
CA PHE A 208 -31.66 -10.94 -7.57
C PHE A 208 -32.00 -9.61 -8.24
N GLY A 209 -32.88 -8.80 -7.64
CA GLY A 209 -33.21 -7.46 -8.13
C GLY A 209 -31.99 -6.54 -8.22
N TYR A 210 -31.10 -6.58 -7.23
CA TYR A 210 -29.82 -5.86 -7.25
C TYR A 210 -28.94 -6.28 -8.45
N LEU A 211 -28.72 -7.59 -8.63
CA LEU A 211 -27.89 -8.09 -9.72
C LEU A 211 -28.53 -7.86 -11.09
N ALA A 212 -29.85 -7.93 -11.19
CA ALA A 212 -30.59 -7.62 -12.41
C ALA A 212 -30.45 -6.14 -12.79
N LEU A 213 -30.47 -5.24 -11.80
CA LEU A 213 -30.22 -3.82 -12.02
C LEU A 213 -28.77 -3.58 -12.47
N LEU A 214 -27.80 -4.24 -11.84
CA LEU A 214 -26.39 -4.17 -12.23
C LEU A 214 -26.18 -4.64 -13.67
N ALA A 215 -26.83 -5.74 -14.09
CA ALA A 215 -26.81 -6.21 -15.48
C ALA A 215 -27.50 -5.24 -16.45
N ALA A 216 -28.59 -4.59 -16.03
CA ALA A 216 -29.33 -3.66 -16.87
C ALA A 216 -28.65 -2.29 -17.01
N ALA A 217 -27.80 -1.89 -16.06
CA ALA A 217 -27.21 -0.55 -15.96
C ALA A 217 -26.58 -0.03 -17.27
N PRO A 218 -25.75 -0.79 -18.01
CA PRO A 218 -25.18 -0.32 -19.27
C PRO A 218 -26.25 0.01 -20.33
N ARG A 219 -27.35 -0.75 -20.38
CA ARG A 219 -28.44 -0.55 -21.36
C ARG A 219 -29.28 0.68 -21.07
N ILE A 220 -29.47 0.99 -19.80
CA ILE A 220 -30.31 2.12 -19.36
C ILE A 220 -29.50 3.42 -19.20
N GLY A 221 -28.25 3.44 -19.68
CA GLY A 221 -27.39 4.61 -19.65
C GLY A 221 -26.95 5.00 -18.24
N ILE A 222 -26.82 4.04 -17.33
CA ILE A 222 -26.14 4.26 -16.05
C ILE A 222 -24.67 3.92 -16.26
N PRO A 223 -23.76 4.92 -16.30
CA PRO A 223 -22.34 4.66 -16.47
C PRO A 223 -21.82 3.78 -15.32
N ILE A 224 -21.01 2.79 -15.67
CA ILE A 224 -20.25 1.92 -14.73
C ILE A 224 -18.75 2.30 -14.77
N ASP A 225 -18.40 3.37 -15.48
CA ASP A 225 -17.08 3.98 -15.53
C ASP A 225 -17.19 5.50 -15.41
N ASP A 226 -16.08 6.16 -15.12
CA ASP A 226 -16.01 7.62 -14.93
C ASP A 226 -16.21 8.41 -16.25
N ALA A 227 -16.47 7.73 -17.39
CA ALA A 227 -16.30 8.37 -18.69
C ALA A 227 -17.40 9.37 -19.01
N HIS A 228 -18.67 9.16 -18.66
CA HIS A 228 -19.74 10.14 -18.94
C HIS A 228 -20.89 10.09 -17.92
N ALA A 229 -20.94 11.06 -17.01
CA ALA A 229 -22.13 11.33 -16.21
C ALA A 229 -23.30 11.77 -17.12
N ILE A 230 -24.21 10.85 -17.44
CA ILE A 230 -25.55 11.21 -17.91
C ILE A 230 -26.27 11.92 -16.74
N PRO A 231 -27.05 12.99 -16.97
CA PRO A 231 -27.84 13.61 -15.92
C PRO A 231 -29.00 12.69 -15.53
N LEU A 232 -28.73 11.69 -14.68
CA LEU A 232 -29.74 10.80 -14.07
C LEU A 232 -30.83 11.57 -13.31
N GLY A 233 -30.58 12.86 -13.00
CA GLY A 233 -31.57 13.80 -12.46
C GLY A 233 -32.81 13.98 -13.33
N ALA A 234 -32.74 13.68 -14.64
CA ALA A 234 -33.89 13.67 -15.53
C ALA A 234 -34.82 12.46 -15.29
N LEU A 235 -34.30 11.34 -14.79
CA LEU A 235 -35.08 10.11 -14.53
C LEU A 235 -35.84 10.14 -13.19
N LEU A 236 -35.33 10.91 -12.21
CA LEU A 236 -35.87 11.01 -10.85
C LEU A 236 -36.41 12.41 -10.48
N GLY A 237 -36.65 13.28 -11.47
CA GLY A 237 -37.42 14.50 -11.30
C GLY A 237 -36.80 15.58 -10.39
N GLY A 238 -35.47 15.68 -10.31
CA GLY A 238 -34.80 16.79 -9.61
C GLY A 238 -34.88 16.78 -8.07
N ALA A 239 -35.07 15.61 -7.44
CA ALA A 239 -35.23 15.50 -5.99
C ALA A 239 -33.99 15.84 -5.12
N LEU A 240 -32.79 15.93 -5.71
CA LEU A 240 -31.55 16.29 -5.01
C LEU A 240 -30.78 17.40 -5.75
N PRO A 241 -29.93 18.21 -5.06
CA PRO A 241 -29.11 19.23 -5.69
C PRO A 241 -28.14 18.66 -6.74
N PRO A 242 -27.83 19.37 -7.84
CA PRO A 242 -26.92 18.91 -8.90
C PRO A 242 -25.54 18.44 -8.41
N ALA A 243 -24.98 19.10 -7.39
CA ALA A 243 -23.69 18.72 -6.80
C ALA A 243 -23.73 17.39 -6.03
N VAL A 244 -24.89 17.00 -5.49
CA VAL A 244 -25.08 15.67 -4.88
C VAL A 244 -25.19 14.62 -5.97
N TRP A 245 -25.82 14.95 -7.10
CA TRP A 245 -25.93 14.04 -8.23
C TRP A 245 -24.61 13.76 -8.93
N SER A 246 -23.77 14.78 -9.14
CA SER A 246 -22.43 14.54 -9.72
C SER A 246 -21.65 13.57 -8.85
N VAL A 247 -21.65 13.77 -7.52
CA VAL A 247 -20.99 12.85 -6.59
C VAL A 247 -21.59 11.44 -6.65
N VAL A 248 -22.93 11.30 -6.70
CA VAL A 248 -23.57 9.99 -6.80
C VAL A 248 -23.26 9.32 -8.14
N ALA A 249 -23.26 10.04 -9.25
CA ALA A 249 -22.96 9.50 -10.57
C ALA A 249 -21.49 9.06 -10.67
N ASP A 250 -20.56 9.87 -10.19
CA ASP A 250 -19.11 9.60 -10.22
C ASP A 250 -18.71 8.47 -9.26
N THR A 251 -19.52 8.19 -8.24
CA THR A 251 -19.22 7.14 -7.24
C THR A 251 -20.08 5.89 -7.37
N TRP A 252 -21.19 5.95 -8.11
CA TRP A 252 -22.14 4.85 -8.29
C TRP A 252 -21.48 3.57 -8.80
N PRO A 253 -20.63 3.58 -9.84
CA PRO A 253 -20.07 2.35 -10.39
C PRO A 253 -19.37 1.50 -9.33
N TRP A 254 -18.58 2.16 -8.50
CA TRP A 254 -17.73 1.54 -7.49
C TRP A 254 -18.47 1.27 -6.17
N ASN A 255 -19.68 1.84 -6.01
CA ASN A 255 -20.51 1.74 -4.81
C ASN A 255 -21.88 1.10 -5.06
N ALA A 256 -22.10 0.47 -6.22
CA ALA A 256 -23.30 -0.31 -6.49
C ALA A 256 -23.60 -1.36 -5.39
N PRO A 257 -22.60 -2.06 -4.79
CA PRO A 257 -22.85 -2.95 -3.65
C PRO A 257 -23.54 -2.27 -2.44
N ALA A 258 -23.38 -0.96 -2.24
CA ALA A 258 -24.12 -0.23 -1.20
C ALA A 258 -25.63 -0.31 -1.41
N LEU A 259 -26.11 -0.26 -2.66
CA LEU A 259 -27.54 -0.45 -2.95
C LEU A 259 -27.97 -1.86 -2.55
N GLY A 260 -27.18 -2.88 -2.92
CA GLY A 260 -27.41 -4.26 -2.49
C GLY A 260 -27.51 -4.36 -0.96
N ALA A 261 -26.60 -3.71 -0.24
CA ALA A 261 -26.60 -3.68 1.23
C ALA A 261 -27.86 -3.01 1.80
N LEU A 262 -28.28 -1.86 1.24
CA LEU A 262 -29.49 -1.15 1.65
C LEU A 262 -30.76 -1.98 1.43
N LEU A 263 -30.88 -2.63 0.27
CA LEU A 263 -31.98 -3.56 -0.02
C LEU A 263 -31.98 -4.73 0.97
N GLN A 264 -30.80 -5.30 1.27
CA GLN A 264 -30.68 -6.40 2.22
C GLN A 264 -30.98 -5.99 3.67
N LEU A 265 -30.72 -4.75 4.08
CA LEU A 265 -31.18 -4.23 5.38
C LEU A 265 -32.71 -4.25 5.47
N CYS A 266 -33.41 -3.83 4.40
CA CYS A 266 -34.87 -3.93 4.33
C CYS A 266 -35.34 -5.38 4.44
N GLY A 267 -34.65 -6.32 3.77
CA GLY A 267 -34.89 -7.75 3.89
C GLY A 267 -34.67 -8.29 5.32
N ALA A 268 -33.62 -7.82 6.01
CA ALA A 268 -33.29 -8.21 7.38
C ALA A 268 -34.37 -7.80 8.39
N VAL A 269 -35.14 -6.73 8.12
CA VAL A 269 -36.29 -6.35 8.96
C VAL A 269 -37.31 -7.50 9.03
N PHE A 270 -37.57 -8.22 7.95
CA PHE A 270 -38.52 -9.34 7.94
C PHE A 270 -38.08 -10.48 8.86
N TRP A 271 -36.77 -10.69 9.03
CA TRP A 271 -36.23 -11.66 9.99
C TRP A 271 -36.41 -11.22 11.44
N LEU A 272 -36.29 -9.92 11.70
CA LEU A 272 -36.16 -9.36 13.04
C LEU A 272 -37.47 -8.78 13.61
N ALA A 273 -38.49 -8.55 12.77
CA ALA A 273 -39.77 -7.95 13.10
C ALA A 273 -40.77 -8.80 13.94
N PRO A 274 -40.72 -10.15 14.02
CA PRO A 274 -41.70 -10.90 14.83
C PRO A 274 -41.70 -10.50 16.32
N ARG A 275 -42.91 -10.29 16.89
CA ARG A 275 -43.16 -9.66 18.20
C ARG A 275 -42.98 -10.55 19.44
N ALA A 276 -42.93 -11.88 19.29
CA ALA A 276 -42.80 -12.77 20.44
C ALA A 276 -41.33 -12.92 20.83
N GLN A 277 -40.91 -12.33 21.96
CA GLN A 277 -39.62 -12.67 22.57
C GLN A 277 -39.67 -14.15 22.98
N PRO A 278 -38.87 -15.04 22.36
CA PRO A 278 -38.83 -16.42 22.77
C PRO A 278 -38.15 -16.52 24.14
N ALA A 279 -38.62 -17.46 24.97
CA ALA A 279 -37.96 -17.75 26.24
C ALA A 279 -36.50 -18.17 26.00
N GLU A 280 -35.55 -17.53 26.68
CA GLU A 280 -34.14 -17.93 26.64
C GLU A 280 -34.02 -19.38 27.09
N ARG A 281 -33.43 -20.21 26.23
CA ARG A 281 -33.26 -21.62 26.51
C ARG A 281 -32.07 -21.82 27.46
N LYS A 282 -32.26 -22.53 28.57
CA LYS A 282 -31.16 -22.92 29.47
C LYS A 282 -30.11 -23.73 28.70
N VAL A 283 -28.91 -23.17 28.59
CA VAL A 283 -27.75 -23.83 27.99
C VAL A 283 -27.10 -24.72 29.05
N ASN A 284 -26.99 -26.02 28.76
CA ASN A 284 -26.30 -26.94 29.67
C ASN A 284 -24.79 -26.80 29.47
N ARG A 285 -24.11 -26.20 30.47
CA ARG A 285 -22.70 -25.81 30.39
C ARG A 285 -21.80 -27.04 30.42
N LYS A 286 -20.94 -27.17 29.42
CA LYS A 286 -19.88 -28.17 29.40
C LYS A 286 -18.56 -27.48 29.02
N PRO A 287 -17.60 -27.33 29.96
CA PRO A 287 -16.39 -26.51 29.75
C PRO A 287 -15.52 -27.01 28.60
N VAL A 288 -15.55 -28.32 28.31
CA VAL A 288 -14.79 -28.95 27.22
C VAL A 288 -15.05 -28.31 25.85
N TRP A 289 -16.29 -27.90 25.55
CA TRP A 289 -16.63 -27.27 24.27
C TRP A 289 -16.07 -25.87 24.14
N SER A 290 -15.97 -25.12 25.25
CA SER A 290 -15.34 -23.80 25.25
C SER A 290 -13.84 -23.92 25.07
N ALA A 291 -13.19 -24.86 25.77
CA ALA A 291 -11.77 -25.14 25.59
C ALA A 291 -11.44 -25.56 24.14
N LEU A 292 -12.27 -26.41 23.54
CA LEU A 292 -12.12 -26.80 22.13
C LEU A 292 -12.29 -25.61 21.19
N ALA A 293 -13.31 -24.77 21.39
CA ALA A 293 -13.52 -23.57 20.59
C ALA A 293 -12.32 -22.61 20.67
N PHE A 294 -11.78 -22.39 21.86
CA PHE A 294 -10.61 -21.53 22.07
C PHE A 294 -9.36 -22.10 21.42
N GLY A 295 -9.11 -23.42 21.56
CA GLY A 295 -8.00 -24.09 20.90
C GLY A 295 -8.07 -23.97 19.38
N LEU A 296 -9.24 -24.22 18.78
CA LEU A 296 -9.45 -24.07 17.35
C LEU A 296 -9.33 -22.62 16.88
N ALA A 297 -9.87 -21.66 17.64
CA ALA A 297 -9.77 -20.24 17.33
C ALA A 297 -8.32 -19.73 17.31
N CYS A 298 -7.42 -20.36 18.08
CA CYS A 298 -5.98 -20.07 18.01
C CYS A 298 -5.29 -20.81 16.85
N VAL A 299 -5.56 -22.11 16.68
CA VAL A 299 -4.82 -22.95 15.74
C VAL A 299 -5.18 -22.68 14.28
N VAL A 300 -6.47 -22.52 13.97
CA VAL A 300 -6.95 -22.36 12.59
C VAL A 300 -6.34 -21.15 11.88
N PRO A 301 -6.31 -19.93 12.47
CA PRO A 301 -5.66 -18.79 11.83
C PRO A 301 -4.16 -18.99 11.59
N LEU A 302 -3.45 -19.60 12.54
CA LEU A 302 -2.01 -19.85 12.42
C LEU A 302 -1.72 -20.87 11.30
N LEU A 303 -2.57 -21.90 11.16
CA LEU A 303 -2.51 -22.84 10.04
C LEU A 303 -2.77 -22.17 8.69
N GLY A 304 -3.59 -21.12 8.65
CA GLY A 304 -3.91 -20.39 7.42
C GLY A 304 -2.95 -19.23 7.07
N THR A 305 -2.04 -18.84 7.97
CA THR A 305 -1.23 -17.61 7.79
C THR A 305 0.28 -17.85 7.81
N ILE A 306 0.79 -18.70 8.70
CA ILE A 306 2.25 -18.82 8.92
C ILE A 306 2.88 -19.78 7.92
N SER A 307 4.02 -19.44 7.33
CA SER A 307 4.84 -20.33 6.50
C SER A 307 5.75 -21.22 7.35
N VAL A 308 6.03 -22.44 6.88
CA VAL A 308 6.96 -23.36 7.56
C VAL A 308 8.19 -23.60 6.70
N GLY A 309 9.39 -23.60 7.30
CA GLY A 309 10.59 -24.13 6.65
C GLY A 309 11.60 -23.12 6.09
N GLY A 310 11.71 -21.90 6.63
CA GLY A 310 12.93 -21.09 6.46
C GLY A 310 12.72 -19.58 6.34
N HIS A 311 13.81 -18.83 6.58
CA HIS A 311 13.90 -17.38 6.42
C HIS A 311 13.76 -16.97 4.95
N GLN A 312 13.08 -15.86 4.67
CA GLN A 312 12.88 -15.35 3.31
C GLN A 312 14.06 -14.49 2.79
N GLY A 313 15.27 -14.66 3.32
CA GLY A 313 16.43 -13.84 2.96
C GLY A 313 16.99 -14.11 1.56
N LEU A 314 17.66 -13.12 0.98
CA LEU A 314 18.35 -13.25 -0.32
C LEU A 314 19.85 -13.53 -0.20
N GLN A 315 20.39 -13.64 1.02
CA GLN A 315 21.82 -13.86 1.24
C GLN A 315 22.32 -15.13 0.55
N GLY A 316 23.33 -14.98 -0.33
CA GLY A 316 23.96 -16.08 -1.06
C GLY A 316 23.09 -16.71 -2.15
N LYS A 317 21.94 -16.11 -2.48
CA LYS A 317 21.06 -16.59 -3.55
C LYS A 317 21.50 -16.09 -4.91
N ARG A 318 21.21 -16.85 -5.96
CA ARG A 318 21.52 -16.51 -7.36
C ARG A 318 20.25 -16.21 -8.14
N ILE A 319 20.11 -14.96 -8.56
CA ILE A 319 19.00 -14.49 -9.39
C ILE A 319 19.49 -14.37 -10.84
N LEU A 320 18.86 -15.12 -11.74
CA LEU A 320 19.13 -15.11 -13.16
C LEU A 320 17.98 -14.38 -13.87
N ALA A 321 18.29 -13.37 -14.67
CA ALA A 321 17.32 -12.69 -15.51
C ALA A 321 17.55 -13.01 -16.98
N PHE A 322 16.46 -13.17 -17.74
CA PHE A 322 16.55 -13.21 -19.18
C PHE A 322 16.76 -11.80 -19.74
N LYS A 323 17.87 -11.59 -20.46
CA LYS A 323 18.29 -10.26 -20.90
C LYS A 323 17.36 -9.63 -21.93
N LYS A 324 16.68 -10.45 -22.75
CA LYS A 324 15.83 -10.01 -23.88
C LYS A 324 14.40 -9.61 -23.43
N CYS A 325 14.32 -8.71 -22.44
CA CYS A 325 13.09 -8.12 -21.93
C CYS A 325 12.70 -6.85 -22.68
N TYR A 326 11.42 -6.48 -22.70
CA TYR A 326 10.99 -5.13 -23.10
C TYR A 326 11.52 -4.10 -22.12
N GLY A 327 12.08 -2.99 -22.62
CA GLY A 327 12.80 -2.00 -21.82
C GLY A 327 14.32 -2.16 -21.90
N ASN A 328 15.05 -1.68 -20.89
CA ASN A 328 16.50 -1.75 -20.84
C ASN A 328 17.03 -1.96 -19.42
N TRP A 329 18.29 -2.42 -19.34
CA TRP A 329 19.06 -2.61 -18.11
C TRP A 329 20.02 -1.44 -17.85
N GLU A 330 19.78 -0.28 -18.49
CA GLU A 330 20.65 0.89 -18.38
C GLU A 330 20.27 1.70 -17.14
N ARG A 331 21.27 2.32 -16.49
CA ARG A 331 21.03 3.24 -15.38
C ARG A 331 20.72 4.63 -15.91
N PRO A 332 19.92 5.44 -15.20
CA PRO A 332 19.73 6.83 -15.58
C PRO A 332 21.08 7.57 -15.57
N GLN A 333 21.32 8.42 -16.56
CA GLN A 333 22.58 9.11 -16.76
C GLN A 333 22.45 10.63 -16.60
N HIS A 334 23.55 11.29 -16.21
CA HIS A 334 23.61 12.75 -16.22
C HIS A 334 23.61 13.27 -17.66
N GLY A 335 22.77 14.26 -17.96
CA GLY A 335 22.60 14.80 -19.32
C GLY A 335 21.32 14.32 -20.01
N GLU A 336 20.76 13.20 -19.57
CA GLU A 336 19.51 12.63 -20.06
C GLU A 336 18.42 12.80 -19.01
N TYR A 337 17.28 13.38 -19.38
CA TYR A 337 16.24 13.80 -18.44
C TYR A 337 14.84 13.51 -18.97
N GLY A 338 13.88 13.39 -18.06
CA GLY A 338 12.49 13.05 -18.28
C GLY A 338 12.18 11.60 -17.96
N ARG A 339 10.89 11.28 -17.95
CA ARG A 339 10.37 9.97 -17.60
C ARG A 339 10.97 8.83 -18.43
N LEU A 340 11.28 9.09 -19.69
CA LEU A 340 11.81 8.08 -20.61
C LEU A 340 13.30 7.77 -20.38
N SER A 341 14.04 8.61 -19.63
CA SER A 341 15.45 8.41 -19.30
C SER A 341 15.65 7.72 -17.95
N ILE A 342 14.62 7.05 -17.42
CA ILE A 342 14.66 6.42 -16.10
C ILE A 342 15.50 5.14 -16.04
N GLY A 343 15.79 4.55 -17.20
CA GLY A 343 16.58 3.32 -17.30
C GLY A 343 15.86 2.12 -16.67
N MET A 344 14.82 1.62 -17.34
CA MET A 344 13.71 0.84 -16.75
C MET A 344 14.10 -0.14 -15.62
N TYR A 345 15.13 -0.98 -15.80
CA TYR A 345 15.59 -1.95 -14.79
C TYR A 345 17.04 -1.74 -14.33
N GLY A 346 17.70 -0.63 -14.68
CA GLY A 346 19.14 -0.47 -14.48
C GLY A 346 19.63 -0.48 -13.04
N MET A 347 18.75 -0.20 -12.07
CA MET A 347 19.10 -0.27 -10.65
C MET A 347 18.83 -1.65 -10.04
N PHE A 348 18.21 -2.57 -10.79
CA PHE A 348 17.77 -3.86 -10.26
C PHE A 348 18.94 -4.78 -9.85
N GLU A 349 20.06 -4.76 -10.58
CA GLU A 349 21.27 -5.47 -10.16
C GLU A 349 21.74 -5.00 -8.78
N GLN A 350 21.86 -3.67 -8.59
CA GLN A 350 22.29 -3.09 -7.32
C GLN A 350 21.28 -3.39 -6.22
N PHE A 351 19.99 -3.38 -6.55
CA PHE A 351 18.91 -3.81 -5.65
C PHE A 351 19.14 -5.24 -5.14
N VAL A 352 19.31 -6.22 -6.03
CA VAL A 352 19.53 -7.63 -5.65
C VAL A 352 20.82 -7.78 -4.83
N ARG A 353 21.92 -7.14 -5.26
CA ARG A 353 23.22 -7.21 -4.56
C ARG A 353 23.18 -6.62 -3.16
N LEU A 354 22.49 -5.50 -2.94
CA LEU A 354 22.33 -4.91 -1.62
C LEU A 354 21.51 -5.79 -0.67
N HIS A 355 20.73 -6.75 -1.18
CA HIS A 355 20.05 -7.76 -0.35
C HIS A 355 20.86 -9.05 -0.18
N GLY A 356 22.12 -9.07 -0.63
CA GLY A 356 23.06 -10.18 -0.42
C GLY A 356 23.02 -11.29 -1.47
N ALA A 357 22.27 -11.11 -2.56
CA ALA A 357 22.19 -12.06 -3.67
C ALA A 357 23.12 -11.69 -4.83
N GLU A 358 23.48 -12.69 -5.62
CA GLU A 358 24.11 -12.51 -6.92
C GLU A 358 23.05 -12.28 -8.00
N PHE A 359 23.38 -11.44 -8.97
CA PHE A 359 22.51 -11.15 -10.11
C PHE A 359 23.28 -11.35 -11.41
N THR A 360 22.66 -12.03 -12.36
CA THR A 360 23.21 -12.28 -13.70
C THR A 360 22.13 -12.13 -14.76
N CYS A 361 22.49 -11.61 -15.93
CA CYS A 361 21.64 -11.57 -17.10
C CYS A 361 22.18 -12.54 -18.15
N SER A 362 21.32 -13.42 -18.68
CA SER A 362 21.68 -14.35 -19.75
C SER A 362 20.84 -14.12 -20.99
N GLU A 363 21.46 -14.25 -22.17
CA GLU A 363 20.79 -14.19 -23.48
C GLU A 363 20.31 -15.56 -23.96
N GLU A 364 20.94 -16.64 -23.48
CA GLU A 364 20.74 -18.00 -24.00
C GLU A 364 20.00 -18.91 -23.03
N LEU A 365 20.08 -18.63 -21.73
CA LEU A 365 19.54 -19.49 -20.66
C LEU A 365 20.03 -20.93 -20.82
N THR A 366 21.35 -21.11 -20.73
CA THR A 366 21.98 -22.44 -20.83
C THR A 366 21.59 -23.31 -19.63
N SER A 367 21.62 -24.63 -19.81
CA SER A 367 21.31 -25.56 -18.72
C SER A 367 22.21 -25.38 -17.50
N GLN A 368 23.47 -24.99 -17.71
CA GLN A 368 24.41 -24.70 -16.62
C GLN A 368 23.98 -23.47 -15.81
N GLU A 369 23.64 -22.36 -16.48
CA GLU A 369 23.16 -21.15 -15.81
C GLU A 369 21.87 -21.41 -15.04
N LEU A 370 20.91 -22.10 -15.68
CA LEU A 370 19.62 -22.44 -15.07
C LEU A 370 19.79 -23.35 -13.85
N SER A 371 20.63 -24.38 -13.94
CA SER A 371 20.89 -25.28 -12.80
C SER A 371 21.58 -24.58 -11.62
N GLY A 372 22.29 -23.48 -11.87
CA GLY A 372 22.88 -22.63 -10.84
C GLY A 372 21.89 -21.65 -10.21
N ALA A 373 20.84 -21.25 -10.90
CA ALA A 373 19.93 -20.22 -10.42
C ALA A 373 18.99 -20.71 -9.30
N ASP A 374 18.75 -19.87 -8.30
CA ASP A 374 17.67 -20.07 -7.33
C ASP A 374 16.34 -19.53 -7.88
N VAL A 375 16.40 -18.46 -8.68
CA VAL A 375 15.24 -17.81 -9.31
C VAL A 375 15.59 -17.39 -10.73
N LEU A 376 14.71 -17.73 -11.68
CA LEU A 376 14.72 -17.20 -13.05
C LEU A 376 13.67 -16.09 -13.18
N LEU A 377 14.05 -14.95 -13.77
CA LEU A 377 13.18 -13.81 -14.05
C LEU A 377 12.95 -13.68 -15.56
N LEU A 378 11.69 -13.70 -15.97
CA LEU A 378 11.24 -13.35 -17.31
C LEU A 378 10.39 -12.07 -17.21
N ILE A 379 10.98 -10.93 -17.50
CA ILE A 379 10.29 -9.64 -17.49
C ILE A 379 9.92 -9.31 -18.92
N TYR A 380 8.63 -9.39 -19.27
CA TYR A 380 8.10 -9.14 -20.61
C TYR A 380 9.08 -9.53 -21.74
N PRO A 381 9.42 -10.84 -21.87
CA PRO A 381 10.24 -11.30 -22.97
C PRO A 381 9.57 -10.91 -24.30
N HIS A 382 10.34 -10.35 -25.23
CA HIS A 382 9.77 -9.84 -26.50
C HIS A 382 10.58 -10.25 -27.73
N LYS A 383 11.60 -11.10 -27.55
CA LYS A 383 12.40 -11.66 -28.64
C LYS A 383 12.05 -13.13 -28.84
N PRO A 384 12.14 -13.66 -30.08
CA PRO A 384 11.93 -15.08 -30.33
C PRO A 384 12.84 -15.96 -29.48
N TRP A 385 12.30 -17.09 -29.03
CA TRP A 385 13.07 -18.10 -28.30
C TRP A 385 14.07 -18.79 -29.19
N LEU A 386 15.24 -19.11 -28.63
CA LEU A 386 16.21 -20.00 -29.28
C LEU A 386 15.68 -21.45 -29.27
N PRO A 387 16.19 -22.32 -30.17
CA PRO A 387 15.90 -23.75 -30.11
C PRO A 387 16.10 -24.33 -28.71
N ASP A 388 15.13 -25.12 -28.27
CA ASP A 388 15.05 -25.78 -26.96
C ASP A 388 15.05 -24.85 -25.73
N GLN A 389 15.05 -23.51 -25.90
CA GLN A 389 15.14 -22.58 -24.77
C GLN A 389 13.93 -22.68 -23.83
N LEU A 390 12.72 -22.75 -24.39
CA LEU A 390 11.50 -22.99 -23.63
C LEU A 390 11.54 -24.35 -22.92
N GLN A 391 12.03 -25.39 -23.59
CA GLN A 391 12.16 -26.72 -22.98
C GLN A 391 13.13 -26.69 -21.80
N ARG A 392 14.28 -26.01 -21.92
CA ARG A 392 15.23 -25.83 -20.80
C ARG A 392 14.59 -25.10 -19.61
N ILE A 393 13.77 -24.07 -19.86
CA ILE A 393 13.02 -23.38 -18.80
C ILE A 393 12.05 -24.34 -18.11
N ARG A 394 11.27 -25.12 -18.88
CA ARG A 394 10.34 -26.12 -18.34
C ARG A 394 11.06 -27.21 -17.53
N ASP A 395 12.20 -27.67 -18.01
CA ASP A 395 13.05 -28.66 -17.32
C ASP A 395 13.62 -28.09 -16.02
N TYR A 396 14.07 -26.83 -16.03
CA TYR A 396 14.55 -26.15 -14.82
C TYR A 396 13.47 -26.08 -13.74
N VAL A 397 12.26 -25.61 -14.08
CA VAL A 397 11.16 -25.50 -13.11
C VAL A 397 10.70 -26.87 -12.65
N SER A 398 10.47 -27.82 -13.57
CA SER A 398 10.01 -29.17 -13.21
C SER A 398 10.99 -29.91 -12.29
N ASN A 399 12.28 -29.60 -12.36
CA ASN A 399 13.33 -30.13 -11.48
C ASN A 399 13.49 -29.39 -10.14
N GLY A 400 12.68 -28.37 -9.86
CA GLY A 400 12.66 -27.67 -8.57
C GLY A 400 13.02 -26.19 -8.63
N GLY A 401 13.31 -25.65 -9.82
CA GLY A 401 13.57 -24.24 -10.02
C GLY A 401 12.36 -23.35 -9.73
N SER A 402 12.63 -22.08 -9.42
CA SER A 402 11.61 -21.05 -9.25
C SER A 402 11.63 -20.07 -10.43
N LEU A 403 10.46 -19.75 -10.97
CA LEU A 403 10.27 -18.84 -12.10
C LEU A 403 9.33 -17.69 -11.71
N LEU A 404 9.75 -16.46 -12.00
CA LEU A 404 8.89 -15.28 -11.99
C LEU A 404 8.69 -14.80 -13.42
N VAL A 405 7.44 -14.74 -13.87
CA VAL A 405 7.04 -14.19 -15.16
C VAL A 405 6.27 -12.89 -14.93
N LEU A 406 6.71 -11.79 -15.52
CA LEU A 406 5.96 -10.54 -15.55
C LEU A 406 5.50 -10.29 -16.99
N GLY A 407 4.20 -10.29 -17.20
CA GLY A 407 3.55 -9.94 -18.46
C GLY A 407 3.15 -8.47 -18.51
N GLU A 408 2.45 -8.11 -19.58
CA GLU A 408 1.98 -6.75 -19.83
C GLU A 408 0.68 -6.78 -20.65
N HIS A 409 -0.10 -5.70 -20.59
CA HIS A 409 -1.33 -5.52 -21.36
C HIS A 409 -1.09 -5.44 -22.89
N SER A 410 0.07 -4.93 -23.30
CA SER A 410 0.43 -4.82 -24.72
C SER A 410 1.11 -6.09 -25.25
N THR A 411 0.91 -6.41 -26.53
CA THR A 411 1.67 -7.45 -27.26
C THR A 411 2.39 -6.80 -28.45
N ILE A 412 3.66 -6.47 -28.31
CA ILE A 412 4.40 -5.65 -29.29
C ILE A 412 4.98 -6.46 -30.46
N GLU A 413 4.87 -7.79 -30.43
CA GLU A 413 5.50 -8.68 -31.40
C GLU A 413 4.75 -8.68 -32.74
N ASP A 414 5.48 -8.44 -33.83
CA ASP A 414 4.93 -8.38 -35.19
C ASP A 414 4.36 -9.72 -35.68
N ASP A 415 4.87 -10.84 -35.16
CA ASP A 415 4.36 -12.19 -35.46
C ASP A 415 3.14 -12.57 -34.59
N GLY A 416 2.67 -11.65 -33.76
CA GLY A 416 1.49 -11.80 -32.90
C GLY A 416 1.68 -12.76 -31.72
N ALA A 417 2.90 -13.25 -31.51
CA ALA A 417 3.19 -14.23 -30.48
C ALA A 417 3.50 -13.58 -29.13
N VAL A 418 3.05 -14.23 -28.06
CA VAL A 418 3.07 -13.66 -26.71
C VAL A 418 4.04 -14.45 -25.85
N ARG A 419 5.30 -14.01 -25.80
CA ARG A 419 6.40 -14.85 -25.27
C ARG A 419 6.24 -15.20 -23.79
N PHE A 420 5.71 -14.29 -22.98
CA PHE A 420 5.44 -14.61 -21.58
C PHE A 420 4.39 -15.73 -21.44
N ASN A 421 3.37 -15.78 -22.31
CA ASN A 421 2.37 -16.83 -22.30
C ASN A 421 2.91 -18.16 -22.87
N GLU A 422 3.83 -18.13 -23.84
CA GLU A 422 4.55 -19.34 -24.29
C GLU A 422 5.35 -20.00 -23.14
N ALA A 423 5.92 -19.19 -22.24
CA ALA A 423 6.60 -19.67 -21.03
C ALA A 423 5.63 -20.20 -19.95
N LEU A 424 4.36 -19.81 -19.99
CA LEU A 424 3.30 -20.25 -19.07
C LEU A 424 2.45 -21.39 -19.63
N GLU A 425 2.68 -21.81 -20.89
CA GLU A 425 1.90 -22.87 -21.54
C GLU A 425 1.90 -24.16 -20.70
N GLY A 426 0.71 -24.73 -20.49
CA GLY A 426 0.52 -25.96 -19.72
C GLY A 426 0.57 -25.80 -18.20
N THR A 427 0.71 -24.57 -17.69
CA THR A 427 0.76 -24.31 -16.23
C THR A 427 -0.61 -24.01 -15.61
N GLY A 428 -1.62 -23.77 -16.43
CA GLY A 428 -2.96 -23.32 -16.00
C GLY A 428 -3.05 -21.81 -15.78
N MET A 429 -1.98 -21.04 -16.05
CA MET A 429 -1.95 -19.57 -15.97
C MET A 429 -1.77 -18.94 -17.34
N GLN A 430 -2.43 -17.81 -17.57
CA GLN A 430 -2.27 -16.98 -18.76
C GLN A 430 -2.40 -15.50 -18.37
N VAL A 431 -1.52 -14.66 -18.90
CA VAL A 431 -1.69 -13.20 -18.84
C VAL A 431 -2.70 -12.84 -19.93
N ALA A 432 -3.81 -12.22 -19.54
CA ALA A 432 -4.89 -11.86 -20.45
C ALA A 432 -4.46 -10.74 -21.41
N PHE A 433 -5.11 -10.66 -22.57
CA PHE A 433 -4.97 -9.51 -23.47
C PHE A 433 -6.02 -8.47 -23.09
N ASP A 434 -5.80 -7.82 -21.96
CA ASP A 434 -6.67 -6.78 -21.40
C ASP A 434 -5.84 -5.76 -20.60
N SER A 435 -6.49 -4.69 -20.17
CA SER A 435 -6.00 -3.76 -19.15
C SER A 435 -6.79 -3.99 -17.87
N ALA A 436 -6.10 -4.34 -16.80
CA ALA A 436 -6.68 -4.42 -15.46
C ALA A 436 -6.88 -3.01 -14.92
N THR A 437 -8.09 -2.48 -15.07
CA THR A 437 -8.46 -1.10 -14.77
C THR A 437 -8.92 -0.96 -13.33
N PHE A 438 -8.50 0.12 -12.68
CA PHE A 438 -8.81 0.45 -11.29
C PHE A 438 -9.64 1.73 -11.20
N ALA A 439 -10.43 1.86 -10.12
CA ALA A 439 -11.12 3.10 -9.79
C ALA A 439 -10.16 4.21 -9.31
N VAL A 440 -9.13 3.84 -8.54
CA VAL A 440 -8.14 4.77 -7.99
C VAL A 440 -6.74 4.29 -8.37
N GLY A 441 -5.94 5.21 -8.91
CA GLY A 441 -4.54 5.06 -9.31
C GLY A 441 -3.76 3.98 -8.56
N GLY A 442 -3.30 2.94 -9.26
CA GLY A 442 -2.46 1.88 -8.68
C GLY A 442 -3.19 1.00 -7.66
N TRP A 443 -4.48 0.75 -7.90
CA TRP A 443 -5.37 -0.10 -7.09
C TRP A 443 -5.45 0.31 -5.62
N LEU A 444 -5.21 1.59 -5.31
CA LEU A 444 -5.30 2.12 -3.96
C LEU A 444 -6.70 1.88 -3.40
N GLN A 445 -6.76 1.46 -2.13
CA GLN A 445 -8.00 1.09 -1.43
C GLN A 445 -8.69 -0.19 -1.98
N SER A 446 -8.18 -0.80 -3.05
CA SER A 446 -8.83 -1.92 -3.77
C SER A 446 -8.09 -3.24 -3.68
N TYR A 447 -6.86 -3.28 -3.17
CA TYR A 447 -6.10 -4.52 -3.03
C TYR A 447 -6.71 -5.48 -2.01
N GLU A 448 -6.81 -6.76 -2.38
CA GLU A 448 -7.12 -7.87 -1.49
C GLU A 448 -6.02 -8.95 -1.63
N PRO A 449 -5.00 -8.94 -0.75
CA PRO A 449 -3.97 -9.97 -0.74
C PRO A 449 -4.48 -11.25 -0.07
N GLY A 450 -4.12 -12.41 -0.61
CA GLY A 450 -4.28 -13.68 0.10
C GLY A 450 -3.36 -13.77 1.33
N PHE A 451 -3.57 -14.77 2.18
CA PHE A 451 -2.62 -15.11 3.27
C PHE A 451 -1.39 -15.83 2.75
N HIS A 452 -0.85 -15.33 1.65
CA HIS A 452 0.35 -15.82 1.01
C HIS A 452 1.57 -15.01 1.48
N PRO A 453 2.68 -15.68 1.80
CA PRO A 453 3.82 -15.06 2.46
C PRO A 453 4.68 -14.16 1.58
N SER A 454 4.30 -13.91 0.33
CA SER A 454 4.88 -12.85 -0.50
C SER A 454 4.08 -11.54 -0.47
N VAL A 455 2.79 -11.57 -0.10
CA VAL A 455 1.88 -10.41 -0.18
C VAL A 455 1.29 -10.02 1.17
N VAL A 456 1.07 -10.97 2.09
CA VAL A 456 0.29 -10.72 3.30
C VAL A 456 0.99 -9.74 4.26
N GLY A 457 0.34 -8.66 4.65
CA GLY A 457 0.93 -7.66 5.56
C GLY A 457 1.79 -6.59 4.87
N VAL A 458 1.86 -6.57 3.54
CA VAL A 458 2.33 -5.39 2.81
C VAL A 458 1.34 -4.24 3.00
N ASP A 459 1.85 -3.04 3.26
CA ASP A 459 1.03 -1.84 3.50
C ASP A 459 0.12 -1.52 2.30
N LEU A 460 -1.16 -1.28 2.58
CA LEU A 460 -2.20 -1.01 1.59
C LEU A 460 -2.51 0.48 1.43
N GLN A 461 -1.92 1.36 2.25
CA GLN A 461 -2.15 2.81 2.18
C GLN A 461 -1.47 3.47 0.99
N ARG A 462 -0.48 2.78 0.40
CA ARG A 462 0.26 3.20 -0.79
C ARG A 462 0.31 2.04 -1.78
N ASN A 463 0.69 2.33 -3.02
CA ASN A 463 0.91 1.30 -4.03
C ASN A 463 2.23 0.55 -3.79
N ARG A 464 2.27 -0.26 -2.72
CA ARG A 464 3.44 -1.03 -2.30
C ARG A 464 3.61 -2.35 -3.06
N TYR A 465 2.59 -2.80 -3.78
CA TYR A 465 2.73 -3.92 -4.71
C TYR A 465 3.30 -3.47 -6.05
N GLY A 466 3.20 -2.19 -6.40
CA GLY A 466 3.79 -1.65 -7.62
C GLY A 466 3.02 -2.02 -8.88
N VAL A 467 1.70 -2.22 -8.78
CA VAL A 467 0.82 -2.41 -9.94
C VAL A 467 0.37 -1.04 -10.43
N VAL A 468 0.58 -0.77 -11.71
CA VAL A 468 0.09 0.44 -12.38
C VAL A 468 -0.96 -0.02 -13.39
N ILE A 469 -0.71 0.10 -14.69
CA ILE A 469 -1.60 -0.39 -15.73
C ILE A 469 -0.93 -1.63 -16.32
N GLY A 470 -1.37 -2.80 -15.86
CA GLY A 470 -0.99 -4.11 -16.38
C GLY A 470 -2.20 -4.89 -16.87
N ALA A 471 -1.99 -6.15 -17.23
CA ALA A 471 -3.03 -7.10 -17.59
C ALA A 471 -3.59 -7.83 -16.36
N SER A 472 -4.77 -8.43 -16.53
CA SER A 472 -5.30 -9.43 -15.61
C SER A 472 -4.69 -10.82 -15.86
N MET A 473 -4.86 -11.72 -14.88
CA MET A 473 -4.45 -13.11 -14.95
C MET A 473 -5.66 -14.03 -15.10
N GLU A 474 -5.66 -14.86 -16.13
CA GLU A 474 -6.56 -15.99 -16.26
C GLU A 474 -5.92 -17.24 -15.65
N ILE A 475 -6.68 -17.95 -14.79
CA ILE A 475 -6.17 -19.13 -14.09
C ILE A 475 -7.19 -20.27 -14.00
N ASP A 476 -6.69 -21.50 -13.97
CA ASP A 476 -7.48 -22.70 -13.66
C ASP A 476 -7.50 -23.05 -12.16
N GLY A 477 -8.19 -24.13 -11.80
CA GLY A 477 -8.36 -24.56 -10.41
C GLY A 477 -7.13 -25.18 -9.74
N ASN A 478 -6.05 -25.41 -10.49
CA ASN A 478 -4.77 -25.90 -9.94
C ASN A 478 -3.88 -24.73 -9.49
N CYS A 479 -4.22 -23.51 -9.90
CA CYS A 479 -3.51 -22.29 -9.58
C CYS A 479 -4.06 -21.63 -8.31
N THR A 480 -3.25 -20.75 -7.73
CA THR A 480 -3.59 -20.00 -6.51
C THR A 480 -3.50 -18.51 -6.81
N PRO A 481 -4.61 -17.75 -6.72
CA PRO A 481 -4.54 -16.29 -6.77
C PRO A 481 -3.75 -15.76 -5.57
N LEU A 482 -2.89 -14.77 -5.81
CA LEU A 482 -2.06 -14.14 -4.79
C LEU A 482 -2.56 -12.75 -4.43
N LEU A 483 -2.86 -11.94 -5.45
CA LEU A 483 -3.23 -10.54 -5.31
C LEU A 483 -4.42 -10.25 -6.22
N LEU A 484 -5.47 -9.67 -5.62
CA LEU A 484 -6.69 -9.31 -6.31
C LEU A 484 -6.91 -7.79 -6.27
N GLY A 485 -7.56 -7.27 -7.29
CA GLY A 485 -8.11 -5.94 -7.36
C GLY A 485 -9.64 -5.97 -7.25
N LYS A 486 -10.20 -5.53 -6.12
CA LYS A 486 -11.64 -5.64 -5.83
C LYS A 486 -12.53 -4.67 -6.62
N TRP A 487 -12.11 -3.41 -6.69
CA TRP A 487 -12.88 -2.30 -7.26
C TRP A 487 -12.23 -1.82 -8.54
N GLY A 488 -12.56 -2.52 -9.63
CA GLY A 488 -11.98 -2.38 -10.95
C GLY A 488 -12.69 -3.32 -11.93
N PHE A 489 -12.25 -3.34 -13.17
CA PHE A 489 -12.71 -4.28 -14.20
C PHE A 489 -11.56 -4.62 -15.14
N ASN A 490 -11.77 -5.57 -16.04
CA ASN A 490 -10.81 -5.86 -17.10
C ASN A 490 -11.32 -5.34 -18.44
N ASP A 491 -10.55 -4.45 -19.07
CA ASP A 491 -10.85 -3.83 -20.36
C ASP A 491 -10.11 -4.58 -21.48
N PRO A 492 -10.78 -5.39 -22.32
CA PRO A 492 -10.15 -6.16 -23.37
C PRO A 492 -9.30 -5.31 -24.30
N GLY A 493 -8.09 -5.78 -24.61
CA GLY A 493 -7.16 -5.04 -25.46
C GLY A 493 -7.66 -4.89 -26.90
N ASP A 494 -7.28 -3.78 -27.54
CA ASP A 494 -7.53 -3.53 -28.95
C ASP A 494 -6.22 -3.45 -29.73
N ARG A 495 -5.98 -4.43 -30.61
CA ARG A 495 -4.77 -4.49 -31.47
C ARG A 495 -4.69 -3.31 -32.45
N ALA A 496 -5.80 -2.61 -32.72
CA ALA A 496 -5.81 -1.41 -33.55
C ALA A 496 -5.24 -0.18 -32.81
N ASN A 497 -5.33 -0.14 -31.47
CA ASN A 497 -4.86 0.96 -30.63
C ASN A 497 -3.34 0.94 -30.39
N LYS A 498 -2.54 0.82 -31.45
CA LYS A 498 -1.07 0.87 -31.32
C LYS A 498 -0.58 2.27 -30.87
N PRO A 499 0.47 2.36 -30.03
CA PRO A 499 1.31 1.27 -29.56
C PRO A 499 0.86 0.60 -28.25
N SER A 500 -0.10 1.15 -27.50
CA SER A 500 -0.48 0.65 -26.17
C SER A 500 -1.37 -0.60 -26.21
N MET A 501 -2.15 -0.76 -27.27
CA MET A 501 -3.13 -1.83 -27.47
C MET A 501 -4.16 -1.95 -26.34
N MET A 502 -4.38 -0.86 -25.61
CA MET A 502 -5.41 -0.77 -24.58
C MET A 502 -6.80 -0.75 -25.23
N GLY A 503 -7.80 -1.18 -24.47
CA GLY A 503 -9.19 -1.09 -24.87
C GLY A 503 -9.71 0.35 -24.83
N ASN A 504 -10.98 0.51 -24.50
CA ASN A 504 -11.66 1.82 -24.57
C ASN A 504 -11.66 2.58 -23.22
N ASP A 505 -11.03 2.02 -22.18
CA ASP A 505 -11.00 2.53 -20.80
C ASP A 505 -12.41 2.71 -20.21
N ARG A 506 -13.35 1.89 -20.66
CA ARG A 506 -14.77 1.91 -20.27
C ARG A 506 -15.24 0.51 -19.95
N TYR A 507 -16.18 0.42 -19.02
CA TYR A 507 -16.81 -0.84 -18.70
C TYR A 507 -17.83 -1.20 -19.78
N ASP A 508 -17.58 -2.30 -20.49
CA ASP A 508 -18.53 -2.90 -21.42
C ASP A 508 -19.24 -4.13 -20.84
N ALA A 509 -20.49 -4.32 -21.25
CA ALA A 509 -21.31 -5.43 -20.78
C ALA A 509 -20.67 -6.80 -21.09
N GLY A 510 -20.30 -7.52 -20.04
CA GLY A 510 -19.66 -8.85 -20.13
C GLY A 510 -18.22 -8.86 -19.63
N GLU A 511 -17.60 -7.69 -19.50
CA GLU A 511 -16.32 -7.56 -18.80
C GLU A 511 -16.45 -7.96 -17.34
N ARG A 512 -15.36 -8.47 -16.77
CA ARG A 512 -15.34 -8.91 -15.39
C ARG A 512 -15.31 -7.69 -14.49
N LEU A 513 -16.38 -7.52 -13.73
CA LEU A 513 -16.51 -6.47 -12.74
C LEU A 513 -16.05 -6.97 -11.35
N GLY A 514 -14.93 -6.39 -10.90
CA GLY A 514 -14.29 -6.64 -9.62
C GLY A 514 -13.57 -7.98 -9.49
N ASP A 515 -12.82 -8.07 -8.39
CA ASP A 515 -11.98 -9.23 -8.03
C ASP A 515 -11.11 -9.69 -9.20
N VAL A 516 -10.49 -8.74 -9.90
CA VAL A 516 -9.55 -8.98 -11.00
C VAL A 516 -8.29 -9.60 -10.43
N ILE A 517 -7.85 -10.74 -10.97
CA ILE A 517 -6.65 -11.42 -10.51
C ILE A 517 -5.44 -10.70 -11.11
N LEU A 518 -4.60 -10.12 -10.26
CA LEU A 518 -3.42 -9.38 -10.70
C LEU A 518 -2.18 -10.29 -10.75
N ALA A 519 -2.06 -11.22 -9.79
CA ALA A 519 -0.97 -12.18 -9.70
C ALA A 519 -1.46 -13.56 -9.26
N ALA A 520 -0.80 -14.61 -9.74
CA ALA A 520 -1.08 -16.00 -9.36
C ALA A 520 0.19 -16.85 -9.21
N GLU A 521 0.07 -17.93 -8.45
CA GLU A 521 1.10 -18.96 -8.27
C GLU A 521 0.56 -20.32 -8.75
N THR A 522 1.45 -21.13 -9.32
CA THR A 522 1.21 -22.57 -9.49
C THR A 522 2.45 -23.39 -9.17
N ARG A 523 2.25 -24.67 -8.84
CA ARG A 523 3.33 -25.66 -8.76
C ARG A 523 3.48 -26.34 -10.10
N PHE A 524 4.71 -26.45 -10.59
CA PHE A 524 5.01 -27.12 -11.85
C PHE A 524 6.15 -28.13 -11.64
N GLY A 525 5.83 -29.43 -11.73
CA GLY A 525 6.72 -30.49 -11.27
C GLY A 525 7.11 -30.31 -9.80
N ARG A 526 8.41 -30.24 -9.51
CA ARG A 526 8.94 -29.97 -8.17
C ARG A 526 9.16 -28.48 -7.87
N GLY A 527 9.05 -27.62 -8.89
CA GLY A 527 9.28 -26.19 -8.79
C GLY A 527 8.00 -25.38 -8.61
N ARG A 528 8.13 -24.07 -8.82
CA ARG A 528 7.04 -23.11 -8.71
C ARG A 528 7.16 -21.98 -9.71
N ILE A 529 6.02 -21.46 -10.11
CA ILE A 529 5.91 -20.33 -11.03
C ILE A 529 5.00 -19.30 -10.38
N ILE A 530 5.44 -18.05 -10.32
CA ILE A 530 4.57 -16.90 -10.07
C ILE A 530 4.48 -16.11 -11.38
N ALA A 531 3.26 -15.78 -11.78
CA ALA A 531 2.98 -14.90 -12.89
C ALA A 531 2.30 -13.62 -12.40
N PHE A 532 2.71 -12.48 -12.95
CA PHE A 532 2.17 -11.17 -12.65
C PHE A 532 1.83 -10.44 -13.94
N GLY A 533 0.65 -9.84 -14.03
CA GLY A 533 0.20 -9.14 -15.24
C GLY A 533 0.85 -7.77 -15.48
N ASP A 534 1.77 -7.33 -14.61
CA ASP A 534 2.36 -6.00 -14.64
C ASP A 534 3.88 -6.05 -14.44
N THR A 535 4.63 -5.34 -15.28
CA THR A 535 6.11 -5.22 -15.20
C THR A 535 6.60 -4.14 -14.23
N SER A 536 5.76 -3.16 -13.93
CA SER A 536 6.07 -1.91 -13.24
C SER A 536 6.74 -2.14 -11.91
N THR A 537 6.36 -3.19 -11.19
CA THR A 537 6.87 -3.53 -9.85
C THR A 537 8.39 -3.61 -9.75
N LEU A 538 9.06 -4.01 -10.84
CA LEU A 538 10.53 -4.12 -10.90
C LEU A 538 11.21 -2.93 -11.59
N THR A 539 10.44 -1.95 -12.07
CA THR A 539 11.00 -0.77 -12.72
C THR A 539 11.58 0.22 -11.70
N ASN A 540 12.64 0.92 -12.08
CA ASN A 540 13.27 1.96 -11.25
C ASN A 540 12.24 2.95 -10.70
N GLY A 541 11.21 3.31 -11.48
CA GLY A 541 10.21 4.30 -11.08
C GLY A 541 9.26 3.86 -9.96
N ILE A 542 9.11 2.55 -9.74
CA ILE A 542 8.08 1.99 -8.86
C ILE A 542 8.68 1.11 -7.76
N THR A 543 9.74 0.35 -8.05
CA THR A 543 10.43 -0.50 -7.05
C THR A 543 10.92 0.30 -5.84
N MET A 544 11.19 1.60 -5.99
CA MET A 544 11.54 2.46 -4.84
C MET A 544 10.48 2.47 -3.75
N GLY A 545 9.20 2.43 -4.11
CA GLY A 545 8.09 2.32 -3.17
C GLY A 545 7.69 0.86 -2.92
N ALA A 546 7.78 0.02 -3.94
CA ALA A 546 7.35 -1.38 -3.92
C ALA A 546 8.41 -2.36 -3.38
N HIS A 547 9.61 -1.91 -3.02
CA HIS A 547 10.71 -2.78 -2.58
C HIS A 547 10.36 -3.77 -1.47
N PRO A 548 9.51 -3.47 -0.46
CA PRO A 548 9.20 -4.46 0.56
C PRO A 548 8.49 -5.68 -0.04
N PHE A 549 7.66 -5.46 -1.07
CA PHE A 549 7.03 -6.54 -1.83
C PHE A 549 8.04 -7.24 -2.75
N SER A 550 8.79 -6.49 -3.56
CA SER A 550 9.73 -7.07 -4.52
C SER A 550 10.79 -7.96 -3.85
N THR A 551 11.38 -7.51 -2.74
CA THR A 551 12.35 -8.32 -1.99
C THR A 551 11.71 -9.57 -1.40
N ARG A 552 10.50 -9.46 -0.86
CA ARG A 552 9.78 -10.57 -0.26
C ARG A 552 9.36 -11.62 -1.28
N LEU A 553 8.92 -11.18 -2.46
CA LEU A 553 8.60 -12.03 -3.59
C LEU A 553 9.83 -12.85 -4.04
N LEU A 554 10.97 -12.19 -4.24
CA LEU A 554 12.23 -12.87 -4.58
C LEU A 554 12.69 -13.82 -3.46
N GLY A 555 12.58 -13.39 -2.21
CA GLY A 555 12.91 -14.19 -1.03
C GLY A 555 12.06 -15.46 -0.91
N TYR A 556 10.76 -15.34 -1.16
CA TYR A 556 9.84 -16.47 -1.22
C TYR A 556 10.22 -17.46 -2.34
N LEU A 557 10.51 -16.96 -3.55
CA LEU A 557 10.90 -17.78 -4.69
C LEU A 557 12.26 -18.46 -4.47
N ALA A 558 13.23 -17.78 -3.88
CA ALA A 558 14.57 -18.33 -3.67
C ALA A 558 14.64 -19.37 -2.54
N ASN A 559 13.85 -19.20 -1.48
CA ASN A 559 13.87 -20.10 -0.32
C ASN A 559 12.81 -21.18 -0.36
N ARG A 560 11.76 -21.00 -1.16
CA ARG A 560 10.70 -21.97 -1.39
C ARG A 560 10.07 -22.51 -0.08
N PRO A 561 9.67 -21.66 0.87
CA PRO A 561 9.06 -22.14 2.10
C PRO A 561 7.76 -22.89 1.82
N ASN A 562 7.33 -23.70 2.77
CA ASN A 562 6.05 -24.38 2.71
C ASN A 562 4.93 -23.37 3.00
N SER A 563 4.28 -22.94 1.92
CA SER A 563 3.22 -21.94 1.93
C SER A 563 2.00 -22.41 2.75
N PRO A 564 1.33 -21.52 3.50
CA PRO A 564 0.01 -21.81 4.08
C PRO A 564 -1.02 -22.23 3.02
N HIS A 565 -0.82 -21.86 1.75
CA HIS A 565 -1.67 -22.26 0.64
C HIS A 565 -1.35 -23.67 0.08
N ALA A 566 -0.45 -24.44 0.70
CA ALA A 566 -0.28 -25.85 0.32
C ALA A 566 -1.59 -26.64 0.51
N ALA A 567 -1.91 -27.56 -0.41
CA ALA A 567 -3.19 -28.27 -0.44
C ALA A 567 -3.60 -28.91 0.90
N VAL A 568 -2.66 -29.59 1.58
CA VAL A 568 -2.93 -30.18 2.91
C VAL A 568 -3.28 -29.12 3.95
N ARG A 569 -2.61 -27.96 3.92
CA ARG A 569 -2.88 -26.86 4.85
C ARG A 569 -4.20 -26.16 4.57
N GLN A 570 -4.57 -26.02 3.30
CA GLN A 570 -5.89 -25.57 2.89
C GLN A 570 -6.98 -26.49 3.46
N ILE A 571 -6.83 -27.81 3.29
CA ILE A 571 -7.77 -28.81 3.81
C ILE A 571 -7.88 -28.73 5.34
N LEU A 572 -6.75 -28.69 6.05
CA LEU A 572 -6.73 -28.60 7.51
C LEU A 572 -7.34 -27.29 8.03
N THR A 573 -7.07 -26.17 7.36
CA THR A 573 -7.65 -24.87 7.70
C THR A 573 -9.16 -24.88 7.49
N LEU A 574 -9.64 -25.39 6.35
CA LEU A 574 -11.06 -25.51 6.05
C LEU A 574 -11.79 -26.42 7.05
N LEU A 575 -11.28 -27.63 7.29
CA LEU A 575 -11.86 -28.57 8.25
C LEU A 575 -11.84 -27.99 9.67
N GLY A 576 -10.77 -27.31 10.06
CA GLY A 576 -10.65 -26.63 11.34
C GLY A 576 -11.67 -25.50 11.49
N THR A 577 -11.87 -24.68 10.46
CA THR A 577 -12.91 -23.63 10.44
C THR A 577 -14.32 -24.23 10.56
N LEU A 578 -14.62 -25.28 9.79
CA LEU A 578 -15.91 -25.96 9.84
C LEU A 578 -16.16 -26.59 11.21
N LEU A 579 -15.13 -27.20 11.81
CA LEU A 579 -15.20 -27.76 13.16
C LEU A 579 -15.42 -26.66 14.21
N LEU A 580 -14.70 -25.54 14.12
CA LEU A 580 -14.89 -24.38 15.01
C LEU A 580 -16.32 -23.85 14.91
N LEU A 581 -16.83 -23.67 13.69
CA LEU A 581 -18.20 -23.25 13.45
C LEU A 581 -19.20 -24.26 14.04
N GLY A 582 -19.00 -25.56 13.82
CA GLY A 582 -19.82 -26.63 14.38
C GLY A 582 -19.84 -26.63 15.91
N VAL A 583 -18.70 -26.40 16.55
CA VAL A 583 -18.56 -26.28 18.01
C VAL A 583 -19.31 -25.05 18.54
N LEU A 584 -19.16 -23.90 17.88
CA LEU A 584 -19.86 -22.66 18.27
C LEU A 584 -21.39 -22.80 18.09
N LEU A 585 -21.82 -23.50 17.04
CA LEU A 585 -23.21 -23.84 16.80
C LEU A 585 -23.71 -25.03 17.65
N ALA A 586 -22.87 -25.71 18.42
CA ALA A 586 -23.34 -26.76 19.32
C ALA A 586 -24.19 -26.18 20.45
N ARG A 587 -25.16 -26.96 20.97
CA ARG A 587 -26.08 -26.52 22.05
C ARG A 587 -25.40 -26.21 23.39
N HIS A 588 -24.09 -26.41 23.48
CA HIS A 588 -23.30 -26.28 24.70
C HIS A 588 -22.39 -25.04 24.73
N ALA A 589 -22.31 -24.27 23.64
CA ALA A 589 -21.52 -23.05 23.58
C ALA A 589 -22.21 -21.92 24.36
N PHE A 590 -21.48 -21.31 25.29
CA PHE A 590 -21.96 -20.19 26.08
C PHE A 590 -21.85 -18.88 25.28
N PRO A 591 -22.65 -17.83 25.54
CA PRO A 591 -22.52 -16.55 24.84
C PRO A 591 -21.10 -15.96 24.91
N THR A 592 -20.40 -16.08 26.04
CA THR A 592 -19.00 -15.62 26.14
C THR A 592 -18.02 -16.54 25.41
N THR A 593 -18.37 -17.79 25.10
CA THR A 593 -17.53 -18.66 24.24
C THR A 593 -17.37 -18.03 22.86
N TRP A 594 -18.44 -17.46 22.30
CA TRP A 594 -18.37 -16.74 21.01
C TRP A 594 -17.45 -15.53 21.10
N LEU A 595 -17.60 -14.71 22.14
CA LEU A 595 -16.80 -13.50 22.37
C LEU A 595 -15.30 -13.83 22.49
N TRP A 596 -14.94 -14.78 23.35
CA TRP A 596 -13.54 -15.17 23.54
C TRP A 596 -12.96 -15.87 22.32
N SER A 597 -13.74 -16.70 21.61
CA SER A 597 -13.27 -17.35 20.39
C SER A 597 -12.97 -16.33 19.29
N VAL A 598 -13.81 -15.33 19.09
CA VAL A 598 -13.56 -14.30 18.07
C VAL A 598 -12.39 -13.38 18.43
N LEU A 599 -12.19 -13.08 19.73
CA LEU A 599 -11.00 -12.36 20.22
C LEU A 599 -9.72 -13.14 19.97
N LEU A 600 -9.70 -14.44 20.31
CA LEU A 600 -8.55 -15.32 20.08
C LEU A 600 -8.26 -15.48 18.59
N LEU A 601 -9.30 -15.61 17.76
CA LEU A 601 -9.16 -15.67 16.32
C LEU A 601 -8.55 -14.40 15.75
N ALA A 602 -9.02 -13.22 16.17
CA ALA A 602 -8.46 -11.94 15.76
C ALA A 602 -6.99 -11.80 16.18
N ALA A 603 -6.67 -12.14 17.43
CA ALA A 603 -5.31 -12.09 17.96
C ALA A 603 -4.37 -13.06 17.22
N ALA A 604 -4.80 -14.30 17.00
CA ALA A 604 -4.01 -15.32 16.31
C ALA A 604 -3.79 -14.97 14.83
N THR A 605 -4.80 -14.43 14.14
CA THR A 605 -4.68 -13.95 12.75
C THR A 605 -3.67 -12.82 12.66
N THR A 606 -3.80 -11.80 13.52
CA THR A 606 -2.84 -10.68 13.57
C THR A 606 -1.44 -11.17 13.90
N ALA A 607 -1.29 -12.07 14.88
CA ALA A 607 0.01 -12.63 15.24
C ALA A 607 0.66 -13.38 14.07
N GLY A 608 -0.10 -14.22 13.37
CA GLY A 608 0.40 -14.97 12.20
C GLY A 608 0.87 -14.04 11.09
N VAL A 609 0.09 -13.02 10.74
CA VAL A 609 0.48 -12.03 9.72
C VAL A 609 1.71 -11.22 10.16
N ARG A 610 1.79 -10.80 11.44
CA ARG A 610 2.97 -10.07 11.95
C ARG A 610 4.23 -10.94 11.97
N VAL A 611 4.10 -12.25 12.17
CA VAL A 611 5.21 -13.19 12.02
C VAL A 611 5.67 -13.21 10.56
N GLU A 612 4.76 -13.36 9.60
CA GLU A 612 5.11 -13.35 8.17
C GLU A 612 5.70 -12.03 7.70
N GLU A 613 5.17 -10.89 8.15
CA GLU A 613 5.70 -9.55 7.86
C GLU A 613 7.15 -9.44 8.35
N ARG A 614 7.45 -9.88 9.58
CA ARG A 614 8.81 -9.87 10.13
C ARG A 614 9.74 -10.85 9.44
N LEU A 615 9.27 -12.04 9.07
CA LEU A 615 10.07 -13.03 8.33
C LEU A 615 10.38 -12.57 6.91
N GLY A 616 9.48 -11.79 6.30
CA GLY A 616 9.63 -11.19 4.98
C GLY A 616 10.36 -9.84 4.97
N ALA A 617 10.65 -9.25 6.14
CA ALA A 617 11.36 -7.98 6.27
C ALA A 617 12.87 -8.12 6.02
N VAL A 618 13.24 -8.39 4.77
CA VAL A 618 14.62 -8.45 4.32
C VAL A 618 15.07 -7.03 3.98
N LEU A 619 16.10 -6.56 4.68
CA LEU A 619 16.60 -5.19 4.54
C LEU A 619 17.79 -5.15 3.58
N PRO A 620 17.88 -4.16 2.67
CA PRO A 620 19.10 -3.91 1.92
C PRO A 620 20.20 -3.43 2.86
N ASP A 621 21.44 -3.84 2.63
CA ASP A 621 22.60 -3.54 3.47
C ASP A 621 23.71 -2.85 2.67
N GLY A 622 23.89 -1.55 2.92
CA GLY A 622 24.95 -0.75 2.29
C GLY A 622 26.27 -0.72 3.07
N ARG A 623 26.35 -1.33 4.27
CA ARG A 623 27.55 -1.22 5.16
C ARG A 623 28.82 -1.84 4.57
N GLY A 624 28.69 -2.71 3.57
CA GLY A 624 29.82 -3.34 2.88
C GLY A 624 30.44 -2.51 1.74
N ALA A 625 29.87 -1.35 1.42
CA ALA A 625 30.33 -0.48 0.33
C ALA A 625 30.87 0.86 0.85
N ALA A 626 31.98 1.32 0.26
CA ALA A 626 32.53 2.66 0.49
C ALA A 626 32.64 3.40 -0.87
N PRO A 627 31.85 4.47 -1.11
CA PRO A 627 30.82 5.02 -0.21
C PRO A 627 29.60 4.10 -0.10
N ASN A 628 28.85 4.23 1.00
CA ASN A 628 27.56 3.55 1.17
C ASN A 628 26.53 4.20 0.23
N ARG A 629 26.05 3.43 -0.75
CA ARG A 629 25.18 3.88 -1.83
C ARG A 629 23.71 3.48 -1.63
N LEU A 630 23.28 3.25 -0.39
CA LEU A 630 21.86 3.07 -0.05
C LEU A 630 21.28 4.40 0.46
N ALA A 631 20.28 4.92 -0.24
CA ALA A 631 19.58 6.15 0.12
C ALA A 631 18.13 5.86 0.49
N TYR A 632 17.66 6.43 1.60
CA TYR A 632 16.27 6.41 2.00
C TYR A 632 15.63 7.80 1.85
N VAL A 633 14.45 7.86 1.23
CA VAL A 633 13.56 9.03 1.27
C VAL A 633 12.45 8.76 2.28
N ASP A 634 12.32 9.61 3.29
CA ASP A 634 11.35 9.40 4.37
C ASP A 634 9.90 9.51 3.90
N THR A 635 9.18 8.39 3.97
CA THR A 635 7.72 8.35 3.74
C THR A 635 6.93 8.03 4.99
N SER A 636 7.61 7.76 6.11
CA SER A 636 7.01 7.34 7.37
C SER A 636 6.42 8.51 8.16
N HIS A 637 6.88 9.75 7.94
CA HIS A 637 6.47 10.95 8.68
C HIS A 637 5.51 11.89 7.94
N LEU A 638 4.76 11.37 6.96
CA LEU A 638 3.78 12.15 6.19
C LEU A 638 4.40 13.41 5.54
N GLY A 639 5.53 13.24 4.84
CA GLY A 639 6.21 14.33 4.16
C GLY A 639 5.31 15.02 3.13
N ARG A 640 5.47 16.34 2.99
CA ARG A 640 4.66 17.18 2.08
C ARG A 640 5.11 17.02 0.62
N PHE A 641 4.80 15.88 0.03
CA PHE A 641 5.01 15.57 -1.38
C PHE A 641 3.98 14.54 -1.88
N SER A 642 3.78 14.49 -3.19
CA SER A 642 2.89 13.53 -3.83
C SER A 642 3.47 12.11 -3.77
N ALA A 643 2.64 11.13 -3.42
CA ALA A 643 2.99 9.72 -3.57
C ALA A 643 3.03 9.29 -5.06
N GLU A 644 2.36 10.03 -5.95
CA GLU A 644 2.49 9.86 -7.39
C GLU A 644 3.76 10.55 -7.89
N SER A 645 4.66 9.72 -8.41
CA SER A 645 6.05 10.04 -8.69
C SER A 645 6.32 11.29 -9.53
N TRP A 646 5.52 11.57 -10.56
CA TRP A 646 5.77 12.62 -11.58
C TRP A 646 4.83 13.84 -11.48
N ARG A 647 4.11 14.00 -10.36
CA ARG A 647 3.30 15.21 -10.12
C ARG A 647 4.22 16.40 -9.89
N VAL A 648 3.69 17.62 -9.96
CA VAL A 648 4.46 18.86 -9.68
C VAL A 648 5.15 18.79 -8.31
N SER A 649 4.44 18.28 -7.30
CA SER A 649 4.97 18.00 -5.95
C SER A 649 5.48 16.57 -5.75
N GLY A 650 5.67 15.80 -6.83
CA GLY A 650 6.29 14.48 -6.85
C GLY A 650 7.79 14.57 -6.56
N THR A 651 8.46 13.43 -6.43
CA THR A 651 9.89 13.36 -6.05
C THR A 651 10.72 12.49 -7.00
N MET A 652 10.20 12.17 -8.18
CA MET A 652 10.92 11.31 -9.12
C MET A 652 12.20 11.96 -9.64
N GLY A 653 12.18 13.27 -9.92
CA GLY A 653 13.38 13.99 -10.34
C GLY A 653 14.52 13.87 -9.32
N LEU A 654 14.21 14.11 -8.05
CA LEU A 654 15.17 13.89 -6.94
C LEU A 654 15.70 12.46 -6.92
N ARG A 655 14.80 11.47 -7.00
CA ARG A 655 15.16 10.04 -6.96
C ARG A 655 16.05 9.65 -8.15
N MET A 656 15.77 10.18 -9.34
CA MET A 656 16.61 9.98 -10.51
C MET A 656 17.97 10.67 -10.36
N MET A 657 18.08 11.84 -9.72
CA MET A 657 19.40 12.42 -9.38
C MET A 657 20.20 11.53 -8.44
N LEU A 658 19.57 10.93 -7.44
CA LEU A 658 20.22 9.97 -6.55
C LEU A 658 20.72 8.74 -7.33
N MET A 659 19.90 8.19 -8.23
CA MET A 659 20.30 7.05 -9.08
C MET A 659 21.44 7.40 -10.03
N ARG A 660 21.43 8.58 -10.65
CA ARG A 660 22.53 9.08 -11.51
C ARG A 660 23.84 9.23 -10.71
N ALA A 661 23.74 9.60 -9.44
CA ALA A 661 24.87 9.63 -8.50
C ALA A 661 25.28 8.23 -7.99
N GLY A 662 24.59 7.16 -8.42
CA GLY A 662 24.88 5.76 -8.09
C GLY A 662 24.23 5.23 -6.82
N TYR A 663 23.31 5.98 -6.21
CA TYR A 663 22.54 5.49 -5.06
C TYR A 663 21.39 4.59 -5.49
N LEU A 664 21.19 3.48 -4.79
CA LEU A 664 19.88 2.84 -4.74
C LEU A 664 18.98 3.70 -3.86
N SER A 665 18.05 4.42 -4.49
CA SER A 665 17.06 5.25 -3.79
C SER A 665 15.82 4.43 -3.46
N LEU A 666 15.47 4.31 -2.17
CA LEU A 666 14.28 3.61 -1.70
C LEU A 666 13.43 4.51 -0.81
N GLU A 667 12.13 4.28 -0.76
CA GLU A 667 11.29 4.86 0.27
C GLU A 667 11.56 4.20 1.63
N LEU A 668 11.47 4.99 2.70
CA LEU A 668 11.46 4.51 4.08
C LEU A 668 9.99 4.37 4.53
N PRO A 669 9.36 3.18 4.38
CA PRO A 669 7.96 2.98 4.74
C PRO A 669 7.74 3.02 6.26
N GLU A 670 8.70 2.47 6.99
CA GLU A 670 8.73 2.41 8.44
C GLU A 670 10.07 2.97 8.91
N PHE A 671 10.04 3.81 9.94
CA PHE A 671 11.26 4.26 10.56
C PHE A 671 11.81 3.15 11.46
N SER A 672 13.06 2.76 11.25
CA SER A 672 13.75 1.86 12.16
C SER A 672 15.25 2.12 12.20
N ARG A 673 15.83 1.95 13.38
CA ARG A 673 17.29 2.03 13.57
C ARG A 673 18.04 1.08 12.63
N ALA A 674 17.53 -0.14 12.45
CA ALA A 674 18.12 -1.14 11.57
C ALA A 674 18.24 -0.69 10.10
N ARG A 675 17.26 0.07 9.57
CA ARG A 675 17.32 0.63 8.22
C ARG A 675 18.36 1.76 8.13
N LEU A 676 18.42 2.64 9.13
CA LEU A 676 19.39 3.74 9.15
C LEU A 676 20.82 3.25 9.25
N GLU A 677 21.11 2.28 10.13
CA GLU A 677 22.44 1.67 10.26
C GLU A 677 22.98 1.10 8.94
N ARG A 678 22.09 0.72 8.02
CA ARG A 678 22.42 0.14 6.72
C ARG A 678 22.56 1.17 5.61
N ALA A 679 21.99 2.35 5.77
CA ALA A 679 21.96 3.40 4.77
C ALA A 679 23.23 4.28 4.80
N GLY A 680 23.49 4.98 3.71
CA GLY A 680 24.48 6.05 3.63
C GLY A 680 23.85 7.44 3.62
N LEU A 681 22.60 7.55 3.18
CA LEU A 681 21.87 8.80 3.01
C LEU A 681 20.42 8.66 3.49
N LEU A 682 19.97 9.62 4.29
CA LEU A 682 18.57 9.83 4.64
C LEU A 682 18.13 11.21 4.14
N VAL A 683 17.06 11.24 3.34
CA VAL A 683 16.41 12.46 2.87
C VAL A 683 15.06 12.62 3.56
N THR A 684 14.81 13.76 4.18
CA THR A 684 13.52 14.15 4.74
C THR A 684 13.00 15.40 4.04
N ILE A 685 11.71 15.38 3.67
CA ILE A 685 11.05 16.46 2.93
C ILE A 685 9.81 16.86 3.73
N ALA A 686 9.89 18.01 4.40
CA ALA A 686 8.78 18.66 5.11
C ALA A 686 7.88 17.66 5.87
N PRO A 687 8.42 16.92 6.86
CA PRO A 687 7.65 15.94 7.61
C PRO A 687 6.52 16.64 8.38
N ALA A 688 5.26 16.20 8.18
CA ALA A 688 4.12 16.74 8.90
C ALA A 688 3.97 16.10 10.30
N ARG A 689 4.42 14.85 10.47
CA ARG A 689 4.47 14.18 11.76
C ARG A 689 5.85 14.38 12.40
N ALA A 690 5.86 14.83 13.65
CA ALA A 690 7.11 14.96 14.40
C ALA A 690 7.79 13.61 14.61
N TYR A 691 9.12 13.60 14.50
CA TYR A 691 9.95 12.48 14.94
C TYR A 691 9.86 12.37 16.47
N SER A 692 9.74 11.15 16.99
CA SER A 692 9.90 10.90 18.42
C SER A 692 11.36 11.04 18.85
N THR A 693 11.61 11.28 20.13
CA THR A 693 12.98 11.39 20.68
C THR A 693 13.85 10.18 20.34
N ARG A 694 13.30 8.96 20.34
CA ARG A 694 14.02 7.74 19.95
C ARG A 694 14.44 7.74 18.48
N GLU A 695 13.62 8.34 17.62
CA GLU A 695 13.91 8.45 16.18
C GLU A 695 14.97 9.53 15.95
N VAL A 696 14.88 10.67 16.65
CA VAL A 696 15.91 11.71 16.64
C VAL A 696 17.25 11.15 17.10
N ASP A 697 17.30 10.41 18.21
CA ASP A 697 18.53 9.79 18.71
C ASP A 697 19.10 8.77 17.70
N ALA A 698 18.25 8.02 16.99
CA ALA A 698 18.70 7.10 15.95
C ALA A 698 19.26 7.82 14.71
N ILE A 699 18.70 8.97 14.32
CA ILE A 699 19.24 9.81 13.24
C ILE A 699 20.58 10.42 13.67
N GLU A 700 20.69 10.88 14.91
CA GLU A 700 21.94 11.40 15.47
C GLU A 700 23.04 10.34 15.44
N GLU A 701 22.78 9.13 15.94
CA GLU A 701 23.72 8.00 15.86
C GLU A 701 24.13 7.68 14.41
N PHE A 702 23.15 7.65 13.48
CA PHE A 702 23.39 7.44 12.05
C PHE A 702 24.35 8.49 11.47
N VAL A 703 24.11 9.77 11.72
CA VAL A 703 24.97 10.86 11.24
C VAL A 703 26.35 10.78 11.90
N HIS A 704 26.45 10.60 13.22
CA HIS A 704 27.74 10.43 13.90
C HIS A 704 28.55 9.26 13.34
N GLY A 705 27.88 8.17 12.95
CA GLY A 705 28.46 6.97 12.34
C GLY A 705 29.00 7.16 10.93
N GLY A 706 28.71 8.27 10.25
CA GLY A 706 29.12 8.53 8.87
C GLY A 706 27.98 8.78 7.88
N GLY A 707 26.74 8.65 8.34
CA GLY A 707 25.55 8.90 7.54
C GLY A 707 25.38 10.36 7.13
N VAL A 708 24.66 10.58 6.03
CA VAL A 708 24.29 11.91 5.55
C VAL A 708 22.79 12.12 5.79
N LEU A 709 22.43 13.19 6.50
CA LEU A 709 21.06 13.67 6.61
C LEU A 709 20.87 14.86 5.67
N LEU A 710 19.89 14.79 4.77
CA LEU A 710 19.46 15.90 3.94
C LEU A 710 18.02 16.27 4.28
N CYS A 711 17.80 17.50 4.73
CA CYS A 711 16.49 18.01 5.12
C CYS A 711 16.07 19.14 4.16
N CYS A 712 15.00 18.92 3.40
CA CYS A 712 14.32 19.95 2.61
C CYS A 712 13.05 20.38 3.36
N CYS A 713 13.01 21.60 3.87
CA CYS A 713 11.84 22.07 4.61
C CYS A 713 11.73 23.59 4.57
N GLY A 714 10.58 24.12 4.17
CA GLY A 714 10.24 25.53 4.30
C GLY A 714 9.81 25.88 5.73
N TYR A 715 9.74 27.17 6.05
CA TYR A 715 9.29 27.63 7.37
C TYR A 715 7.88 27.15 7.74
N PRO A 716 6.85 27.16 6.86
CA PRO A 716 5.49 26.74 7.21
C PRO A 716 5.41 25.26 7.63
N ASP A 717 6.31 24.42 7.12
CA ASP A 717 6.29 22.98 7.31
C ASP A 717 7.25 22.47 8.40
N ARG A 718 8.01 23.38 9.04
CA ARG A 718 9.13 23.01 9.95
C ARG A 718 8.72 22.26 11.22
N ALA A 719 7.44 22.25 11.57
CA ALA A 719 6.97 21.74 12.85
C ALA A 719 7.38 20.28 13.10
N GLY A 720 7.29 19.40 12.09
CA GLY A 720 7.65 17.99 12.25
C GLY A 720 9.16 17.71 12.31
N CYS A 721 10.01 18.64 11.86
CA CYS A 721 11.47 18.49 11.94
C CYS A 721 12.12 19.45 12.95
N ALA A 722 11.36 20.21 13.73
CA ALA A 722 11.91 21.24 14.63
C ALA A 722 12.89 20.68 15.66
N GLU A 723 12.52 19.59 16.37
CA GLU A 723 13.41 18.93 17.34
C GLU A 723 14.66 18.34 16.68
N LEU A 724 14.50 17.75 15.50
CA LEU A 724 15.60 17.18 14.73
C LEU A 724 16.61 18.25 14.30
N LEU A 725 16.12 19.38 13.77
CA LEU A 725 16.96 20.50 13.37
C LEU A 725 17.67 21.13 14.58
N ASP A 726 16.97 21.32 15.69
CA ASP A 726 17.53 21.86 16.92
C ASP A 726 18.67 20.98 17.45
N ARG A 727 18.50 19.65 17.44
CA ARG A 727 19.54 18.67 17.83
C ARG A 727 20.83 18.85 17.04
N PHE A 728 20.73 19.13 15.73
CA PHE A 728 21.88 19.37 14.88
C PHE A 728 22.34 20.84 14.82
N GLY A 729 21.72 21.73 15.59
CA GLY A 729 22.06 23.14 15.67
C GLY A 729 21.62 23.94 14.44
N PHE A 730 20.43 23.67 13.92
CA PHE A 730 19.80 24.40 12.82
C PHE A 730 18.44 24.96 13.20
N ALA A 731 18.07 26.09 12.59
CA ALA A 731 16.73 26.66 12.69
C ALA A 731 16.32 27.26 11.35
N ILE A 732 15.08 27.03 10.92
CA ILE A 732 14.49 27.64 9.72
C ILE A 732 13.67 28.85 10.14
N GLY A 733 13.80 29.96 9.41
CA GLY A 733 13.06 31.20 9.62
C GLY A 733 13.59 32.09 10.75
N ARG A 734 14.70 31.70 11.39
CA ARG A 734 15.21 32.37 12.59
C ARG A 734 16.58 32.95 12.30
N ILE A 735 16.67 34.25 12.02
CA ILE A 735 17.96 34.95 12.11
C ILE A 735 17.87 36.15 13.07
N ASP A 736 16.82 36.99 13.05
CA ASP A 736 16.70 38.13 14.00
C ASP A 736 15.24 38.59 14.28
N ALA A 737 14.24 37.73 14.14
CA ALA A 737 12.86 38.13 14.39
C ALA A 737 12.63 38.38 15.89
N ALA A 738 12.28 39.62 16.27
CA ALA A 738 11.72 39.92 17.58
C ALA A 738 10.64 38.86 17.93
N PRO A 739 10.58 38.38 19.19
CA PRO A 739 9.65 37.31 19.56
C PRO A 739 8.22 37.67 19.12
N GLY A 740 7.65 36.85 18.22
CA GLY A 740 6.28 37.00 17.72
C GLY A 740 6.11 37.47 16.26
N ARG A 741 7.18 37.79 15.52
CA ARG A 741 7.07 38.10 14.07
C ARG A 741 7.44 36.90 13.21
N GLU A 742 6.53 36.47 12.34
CA GLU A 742 6.85 35.45 11.33
C GLU A 742 7.83 36.00 10.28
N PRO A 743 8.84 35.21 9.86
CA PRO A 743 9.73 35.58 8.77
C PRO A 743 8.92 35.73 7.48
N GLN A 744 9.38 36.62 6.60
CA GLN A 744 8.80 36.76 5.26
C GLN A 744 9.38 35.69 4.33
N PRO A 745 8.58 35.06 3.46
CA PRO A 745 9.10 34.19 2.42
C PRO A 745 10.02 34.99 1.48
N MET A 746 11.15 34.41 1.08
CA MET A 746 12.02 35.03 0.07
C MET A 746 11.52 34.77 -1.36
N GLY A 747 10.55 33.87 -1.54
CA GLY A 747 9.93 33.55 -2.82
C GLY A 747 10.81 32.68 -3.74
N HIS A 748 10.45 32.67 -5.04
CA HIS A 748 11.15 31.95 -6.11
C HIS A 748 12.29 32.80 -6.67
N PHE A 749 13.52 32.29 -6.59
CA PHE A 749 14.71 32.95 -7.14
C PHE A 749 15.85 31.93 -7.36
N LYS A 750 16.95 32.41 -7.95
CA LYS A 750 18.19 31.63 -8.10
C LYS A 750 19.40 32.41 -7.61
N VAL A 751 20.39 31.70 -7.08
CA VAL A 751 21.62 32.28 -6.53
C VAL A 751 22.84 31.46 -6.90
N PRO A 752 24.03 32.09 -7.00
CA PRO A 752 25.24 31.36 -7.28
C PRO A 752 25.68 30.55 -6.06
N PHE A 753 25.97 29.26 -6.23
CA PHE A 753 26.53 28.38 -5.20
C PHE A 753 28.02 28.11 -5.40
N LEU A 754 28.53 28.30 -6.63
CA LEU A 754 29.94 28.16 -6.95
C LEU A 754 30.36 29.23 -7.96
N ARG A 755 31.52 29.85 -7.75
CA ARG A 755 32.06 30.91 -8.62
C ARG A 755 33.50 30.59 -9.04
N SER A 756 33.83 30.91 -10.28
CA SER A 756 35.20 30.87 -10.82
C SER A 756 35.41 32.08 -11.72
N GLY A 757 36.14 33.08 -11.23
CA GLY A 757 36.27 34.39 -11.91
C GLY A 757 34.90 35.04 -12.16
N ASN A 758 34.62 35.36 -13.43
CA ASN A 758 33.34 35.96 -13.86
C ASN A 758 32.23 34.93 -14.12
N GLN A 759 32.52 33.63 -14.03
CA GLN A 759 31.53 32.57 -14.22
C GLN A 759 30.95 32.11 -12.87
N ALA A 760 29.67 31.74 -12.87
CA ALA A 760 28.99 31.21 -11.70
C ALA A 760 28.03 30.09 -12.09
N ALA A 761 27.95 29.07 -11.24
CA ALA A 761 26.92 28.04 -11.28
C ALA A 761 25.82 28.41 -10.28
N TYR A 762 24.56 28.25 -10.70
CA TYR A 762 23.39 28.71 -9.96
C TYR A 762 22.57 27.54 -9.42
N VAL A 763 21.85 27.78 -8.32
CA VAL A 763 20.84 26.90 -7.74
C VAL A 763 19.54 27.69 -7.62
N ARG A 764 18.39 27.02 -7.83
CA ARG A 764 17.05 27.60 -7.86
C ARG A 764 16.17 27.07 -6.71
N PHE A 765 15.34 27.94 -6.18
CA PHE A 765 14.36 27.65 -5.12
C PHE A 765 12.94 27.87 -5.61
N ASP A 766 12.00 27.10 -5.06
CA ASP A 766 10.56 27.23 -5.26
C ASP A 766 9.99 28.25 -4.27
N GLU A 767 10.27 28.06 -2.97
CA GLU A 767 9.93 29.00 -1.91
C GLU A 767 11.01 28.98 -0.80
N ALA A 768 12.04 29.82 -0.94
CA ALA A 768 13.16 29.80 -0.01
C ALA A 768 12.89 30.57 1.29
N TRP A 769 13.51 30.09 2.37
CA TRP A 769 13.47 30.67 3.71
C TRP A 769 14.88 30.78 4.29
N PRO A 770 15.12 31.68 5.25
CA PRO A 770 16.41 31.75 5.89
C PRO A 770 16.68 30.52 6.77
N VAL A 771 17.91 30.02 6.78
CA VAL A 771 18.39 28.99 7.70
C VAL A 771 19.52 29.55 8.58
N ALA A 772 19.40 29.36 9.89
CA ALA A 772 20.48 29.62 10.84
C ALA A 772 21.17 28.32 11.24
N CYS A 773 22.49 28.41 11.46
CA CYS A 773 23.22 27.43 12.24
C CYS A 773 23.44 28.03 13.64
N THR A 774 22.84 27.42 14.65
CA THR A 774 22.89 27.84 16.06
C THR A 774 23.99 27.16 16.86
N ALA A 775 24.77 26.29 16.21
CA ALA A 775 25.86 25.57 16.86
C ALA A 775 26.98 26.53 17.33
N ARG A 776 27.64 26.21 18.45
CA ARG A 776 28.69 27.07 19.04
C ARG A 776 29.91 27.25 18.14
N ASP A 777 30.13 26.28 17.26
CA ASP A 777 31.17 26.22 16.25
C ASP A 777 30.71 26.77 14.90
N ALA A 778 29.51 27.37 14.84
CA ALA A 778 29.04 28.08 13.66
C ALA A 778 29.95 29.26 13.34
N PRO A 779 30.20 29.55 12.05
CA PRO A 779 30.82 30.81 11.68
C PRO A 779 30.01 31.96 12.32
N PRO A 780 30.66 33.02 12.83
CA PRO A 780 30.00 34.09 13.55
C PRO A 780 28.72 34.51 12.83
N SER A 781 27.58 34.35 13.51
CA SER A 781 26.30 34.81 13.01
C SER A 781 26.36 36.34 12.91
N GLY A 782 26.53 36.85 11.71
CA GLY A 782 26.43 38.27 11.44
C GLY A 782 27.19 38.63 10.19
N TRP A 783 26.47 39.15 9.20
CA TRP A 783 26.73 40.38 8.43
C TRP A 783 28.19 40.83 8.14
N ALA A 784 29.17 39.93 8.21
CA ALA A 784 30.56 40.20 7.94
C ALA A 784 30.82 39.97 6.46
N THR A 785 30.77 41.09 5.75
CA THR A 785 31.50 41.31 4.51
C THR A 785 32.97 40.87 4.67
N SER A 786 33.54 40.33 3.58
CA SER A 786 34.88 39.72 3.46
C SER A 786 35.01 38.40 4.22
N ASP A 787 35.04 37.25 3.56
CA ASP A 787 36.14 36.88 2.66
C ASP A 787 35.63 36.42 1.28
N SER A 788 35.77 37.29 0.28
CA SER A 788 36.27 36.81 -1.00
C SER A 788 37.60 36.10 -0.72
N PRO A 789 37.95 35.00 -1.42
CA PRO A 789 39.33 34.52 -1.38
C PRO A 789 40.19 35.71 -1.75
N ASP A 790 41.05 36.15 -0.83
CA ASP A 790 41.92 37.31 -1.01
C ASP A 790 42.50 37.26 -2.42
N GLU A 791 42.41 38.34 -3.20
CA GLU A 791 42.93 38.42 -4.57
C GLU A 791 44.42 38.01 -4.63
N ARG A 792 45.11 38.09 -3.48
CA ARG A 792 46.48 37.61 -3.28
C ARG A 792 46.62 36.08 -3.31
N THR A 793 45.59 35.32 -2.93
CA THR A 793 45.55 33.84 -2.94
C THR A 793 45.22 33.31 -4.33
N ILE A 794 44.28 33.94 -5.03
CA ILE A 794 43.95 33.61 -6.44
C ILE A 794 45.07 34.08 -7.38
N GLY A 795 45.69 35.24 -7.11
CA GLY A 795 46.85 35.74 -7.85
C GLY A 795 48.08 34.84 -7.72
N ARG A 796 48.29 34.20 -6.55
CA ARG A 796 49.32 33.18 -6.36
C ARG A 796 48.96 31.87 -7.05
N LEU A 797 47.70 31.42 -7.03
CA LEU A 797 47.27 30.22 -7.77
C LEU A 797 47.44 30.39 -9.29
N ALA A 798 47.11 31.57 -9.82
CA ALA A 798 47.24 31.88 -11.25
C ALA A 798 48.69 32.10 -11.71
N SER A 799 49.62 32.52 -10.83
CA SER A 799 51.05 32.51 -11.17
C SER A 799 51.65 31.11 -11.06
N TRP A 800 51.15 30.28 -10.14
CA TRP A 800 51.61 28.91 -9.93
C TRP A 800 51.19 27.96 -11.07
N LEU A 801 49.94 28.06 -11.54
CA LEU A 801 49.39 27.30 -12.69
C LEU A 801 50.07 27.62 -14.03
N ARG A 802 50.74 28.77 -14.16
CA ARG A 802 51.49 29.17 -15.37
C ARG A 802 52.93 28.65 -15.40
N SER A 803 53.45 28.09 -14.31
CA SER A 803 54.88 27.77 -14.16
C SER A 803 55.27 26.31 -14.48
N GLY A 804 54.32 25.41 -14.76
CA GLY A 804 54.61 24.09 -15.33
C GLY A 804 55.55 23.18 -14.51
N ALA A 805 55.80 23.47 -13.23
CA ALA A 805 56.75 22.72 -12.41
C ALA A 805 56.01 21.71 -11.52
N LEU A 806 56.16 20.43 -11.90
CA LEU A 806 55.93 19.20 -11.12
C LEU A 806 54.49 18.94 -10.61
N ALA A 807 53.83 18.02 -11.31
CA ALA A 807 52.75 17.20 -10.80
C ALA A 807 53.21 16.44 -9.55
N GLY A 808 52.80 16.88 -8.37
CA GLY A 808 53.17 16.21 -7.13
C GLY A 808 53.04 17.04 -5.85
N ALA A 809 52.01 17.88 -5.70
CA ALA A 809 51.61 18.46 -4.42
C ALA A 809 50.28 19.22 -4.60
N PHE A 810 49.15 18.52 -4.55
CA PHE A 810 47.90 19.19 -4.19
C PHE A 810 47.94 19.40 -2.66
N PRO A 811 47.90 20.64 -2.15
CA PRO A 811 47.60 20.82 -0.73
C PRO A 811 46.17 20.31 -0.52
N SER A 812 46.06 19.32 0.37
CA SER A 812 44.80 18.88 0.94
C SER A 812 43.92 20.08 1.28
N VAL A 813 42.68 20.02 0.81
CA VAL A 813 41.53 20.82 1.19
C VAL A 813 41.70 21.40 2.60
N ALA A 814 41.60 22.73 2.71
CA ALA A 814 41.65 23.45 3.98
C ALA A 814 40.80 22.74 5.06
N PRO A 815 41.20 22.76 6.35
CA PRO A 815 40.43 22.13 7.42
C PRO A 815 39.00 22.68 7.38
N SER A 816 38.05 21.81 7.05
CA SER A 816 36.66 22.20 6.86
C SER A 816 36.14 22.80 8.17
N ARG A 817 35.68 24.05 8.13
CA ARG A 817 34.86 24.59 9.22
C ARG A 817 33.73 23.59 9.51
N PRO A 818 33.42 23.31 10.79
CA PRO A 818 32.45 22.28 11.13
C PRO A 818 31.06 22.59 10.58
N SER A 819 30.71 23.86 10.35
CA SER A 819 29.57 24.26 9.53
C SER A 819 29.93 25.28 8.45
N ARG A 820 29.14 25.31 7.39
CA ARG A 820 29.28 26.20 6.24
C ARG A 820 27.94 26.52 5.59
N VAL A 821 27.85 27.67 4.95
CA VAL A 821 26.73 28.05 4.09
C VAL A 821 27.08 27.67 2.64
N LEU A 822 26.17 26.99 1.94
CA LEU A 822 26.35 26.58 0.55
C LEU A 822 25.73 27.58 -0.43
N ALA A 823 24.66 28.26 -0.01
CA ALA A 823 23.97 29.26 -0.81
C ALA A 823 23.38 30.36 0.09
N TYR A 824 23.50 31.60 -0.38
CA TYR A 824 22.94 32.79 0.26
C TYR A 824 21.80 33.34 -0.62
N GLY A 825 20.65 33.60 -0.03
CA GLY A 825 19.47 34.20 -0.64
C GLY A 825 19.49 35.73 -0.59
N MET A 826 18.28 36.31 -0.53
CA MET A 826 18.11 37.76 -0.42
C MET A 826 18.75 38.30 0.86
N GLU A 827 19.23 39.54 0.81
CA GLU A 827 19.89 40.22 1.94
C GLU A 827 21.07 39.44 2.53
N HIS A 828 21.73 38.59 1.74
CA HIS A 828 22.81 37.70 2.19
C HIS A 828 22.43 36.75 3.33
N GLN A 829 21.15 36.39 3.45
CA GLN A 829 20.70 35.40 4.41
C GLN A 829 20.99 33.97 3.90
N PRO A 830 21.55 33.05 4.71
CA PRO A 830 21.76 31.67 4.30
C PRO A 830 20.44 30.98 3.96
N VAL A 831 20.40 30.20 2.88
CA VAL A 831 19.22 29.40 2.47
C VAL A 831 19.53 27.91 2.33
N ILE A 832 20.82 27.57 2.18
CA ILE A 832 21.33 26.20 2.30
C ILE A 832 22.54 26.22 3.23
N ALA A 833 22.50 25.39 4.26
CA ALA A 833 23.60 25.23 5.20
C ALA A 833 23.96 23.76 5.40
N ALA A 834 25.24 23.49 5.62
CA ALA A 834 25.77 22.16 5.85
C ALA A 834 26.66 22.13 7.09
N ARG A 835 26.63 21.03 7.84
CA ARG A 835 27.46 20.81 9.03
C ARG A 835 28.01 19.38 9.05
N ARG A 836 29.29 19.24 9.39
CA ARG A 836 29.93 17.96 9.71
C ARG A 836 29.63 17.62 11.17
N VAL A 837 29.12 16.42 11.41
CA VAL A 837 28.78 15.93 12.76
C VAL A 837 29.31 14.51 12.89
N GLY A 838 30.26 14.29 13.80
CA GLY A 838 31.02 13.04 13.86
C GLY A 838 31.71 12.75 12.53
N ARG A 839 31.45 11.57 11.95
CA ARG A 839 31.97 11.19 10.62
C ARG A 839 31.03 11.57 9.47
N GLY A 840 29.79 11.95 9.77
CA GLY A 840 28.75 12.23 8.79
C GLY A 840 28.54 13.71 8.53
N SER A 841 27.42 14.02 7.88
CA SER A 841 27.04 15.39 7.53
C SER A 841 25.53 15.60 7.63
N VAL A 842 25.13 16.84 7.95
CA VAL A 842 23.75 17.31 7.88
C VAL A 842 23.70 18.46 6.89
N VAL A 843 22.76 18.42 5.95
CA VAL A 843 22.48 19.50 5.00
C VAL A 843 21.02 19.91 5.16
N VAL A 844 20.79 21.21 5.36
CA VAL A 844 19.45 21.79 5.46
C VAL A 844 19.26 22.73 4.28
N VAL A 845 18.22 22.45 3.49
CA VAL A 845 17.72 23.31 2.42
C VAL A 845 16.38 23.87 2.88
N ALA A 846 16.32 25.18 3.11
CA ALA A 846 15.16 25.84 3.67
C ALA A 846 14.08 26.13 2.60
N ASP A 847 13.64 25.08 1.90
CA ASP A 847 12.65 25.11 0.83
C ASP A 847 12.02 23.70 0.74
N THR A 848 10.70 23.61 0.95
CA THR A 848 9.96 22.33 0.85
C THR A 848 9.96 21.80 -0.59
N GLY A 849 9.79 22.71 -1.57
CA GLY A 849 9.72 22.40 -2.99
C GLY A 849 11.06 22.01 -3.61
N PHE A 850 12.17 22.15 -2.88
CA PHE A 850 13.51 21.83 -3.38
C PHE A 850 13.67 20.37 -3.84
N GLY A 851 13.03 19.45 -3.14
CA GLY A 851 13.00 18.03 -3.51
C GLY A 851 11.92 17.64 -4.50
N HIS A 852 11.06 18.58 -4.92
CA HIS A 852 9.92 18.31 -5.79
C HIS A 852 10.30 18.30 -7.27
N ASP A 853 9.53 17.63 -8.11
CA ASP A 853 9.73 17.58 -9.56
C ASP A 853 9.68 18.96 -10.21
N VAL A 854 8.84 19.86 -9.69
CA VAL A 854 8.80 21.27 -10.12
C VAL A 854 10.15 21.95 -10.02
N ASN A 855 11.02 21.51 -9.09
CA ASN A 855 12.34 22.08 -8.87
C ASN A 855 13.49 21.18 -9.35
N THR A 856 13.26 19.89 -9.55
CA THR A 856 14.30 18.92 -9.93
C THR A 856 14.25 18.52 -11.40
N GLU A 857 13.10 18.05 -11.89
CA GLU A 857 12.98 17.48 -13.24
C GLU A 857 11.52 17.40 -13.72
N ARG A 858 11.27 17.85 -14.96
CA ARG A 858 9.94 17.72 -15.59
C ARG A 858 9.76 16.34 -16.22
N THR A 859 8.52 15.87 -16.28
CA THR A 859 8.15 14.57 -16.89
C THR A 859 8.58 14.44 -18.35
N ASP A 860 8.48 15.52 -19.12
CA ASP A 860 8.91 15.58 -20.53
C ASP A 860 10.42 15.80 -20.70
N GLY A 861 11.14 15.91 -19.58
CA GLY A 861 12.57 16.12 -19.57
C GLY A 861 12.98 17.51 -19.98
N LYS A 862 12.10 18.47 -20.29
CA LYS A 862 12.54 19.81 -20.72
C LYS A 862 13.27 20.56 -19.59
N PRO A 863 14.28 21.38 -19.93
CA PRO A 863 14.92 22.27 -18.97
C PRO A 863 13.89 23.20 -18.31
N ILE A 864 14.13 23.55 -17.05
CA ILE A 864 13.26 24.48 -16.33
C ILE A 864 13.79 25.89 -16.61
N GLU A 865 12.93 26.76 -17.16
CA GLU A 865 13.34 28.10 -17.63
C GLU A 865 14.55 28.05 -18.60
N GLY A 866 14.65 26.98 -19.38
CA GLY A 866 15.74 26.79 -20.35
C GLY A 866 17.07 26.30 -19.74
N GLN A 867 17.14 26.04 -18.44
CA GLN A 867 18.37 25.68 -17.72
C GLN A 867 18.27 24.36 -16.91
N ARG A 868 19.41 23.85 -16.46
CA ARG A 868 19.57 22.61 -15.65
C ARG A 868 20.24 22.85 -14.29
N GLU A 869 20.11 24.07 -13.77
CA GLU A 869 20.78 24.58 -12.56
C GLU A 869 20.72 23.60 -11.38
N ASN A 870 19.53 23.10 -11.03
CA ASN A 870 19.38 22.18 -9.90
C ASN A 870 19.96 20.79 -10.16
N ALA A 871 19.94 20.30 -11.40
CA ALA A 871 20.58 19.02 -11.72
C ALA A 871 22.11 19.12 -11.53
N GLU A 872 22.72 20.24 -11.92
CA GLU A 872 24.15 20.50 -11.68
C GLU A 872 24.46 20.66 -10.20
N PHE A 873 23.61 21.38 -9.45
CA PHE A 873 23.75 21.52 -8.00
C PHE A 873 23.69 20.18 -7.28
N TRP A 874 22.70 19.33 -7.59
CA TRP A 874 22.57 18.00 -7.01
C TRP A 874 23.78 17.12 -7.33
N GLN A 875 24.26 17.15 -8.58
CA GLN A 875 25.45 16.38 -8.97
C GLN A 875 26.69 16.83 -8.19
N TRP A 876 26.89 18.14 -8.05
CA TRP A 876 27.97 18.69 -7.23
C TRP A 876 27.86 18.30 -5.75
N LEU A 877 26.68 18.52 -5.16
CA LEU A 877 26.42 18.27 -3.75
C LEU A 877 26.60 16.80 -3.39
N LEU A 878 26.06 15.88 -4.19
CA LEU A 878 26.16 14.45 -3.94
C LEU A 878 27.59 13.94 -4.11
N ALA A 879 28.35 14.47 -5.08
CA ALA A 879 29.77 14.15 -5.22
C ALA A 879 30.57 14.58 -3.98
N GLU A 880 30.27 15.79 -3.48
CA GLU A 880 30.93 16.34 -2.31
C GLU A 880 30.60 15.57 -1.02
N LEU A 881 29.33 15.22 -0.81
CA LEU A 881 28.88 14.50 0.39
C LEU A 881 29.38 13.05 0.42
N SER A 882 29.49 12.41 -0.74
CA SER A 882 29.96 11.03 -0.86
C SER A 882 31.49 10.87 -0.90
N GLY A 883 32.23 11.99 -1.00
CA GLY A 883 33.68 11.95 -1.22
C GLY A 883 34.08 11.43 -2.61
N ALA A 884 33.16 11.42 -3.57
CA ALA A 884 33.45 11.11 -4.97
C ALA A 884 34.30 12.23 -5.61
N PRO A 885 34.94 12.00 -6.77
CA PRO A 885 35.68 13.03 -7.48
C PRO A 885 34.84 14.31 -7.65
N THR A 886 35.44 15.46 -7.32
CA THR A 886 34.75 16.74 -7.35
C THR A 886 34.17 17.00 -8.73
N TYR A 887 32.86 17.14 -8.81
CA TYR A 887 32.17 17.53 -10.04
C TYR A 887 32.24 19.04 -10.22
N LEU A 888 32.71 19.50 -11.39
CA LEU A 888 32.66 20.90 -11.78
C LEU A 888 31.46 21.15 -12.71
N PRO A 889 30.50 22.03 -12.34
CA PRO A 889 29.36 22.41 -13.17
C PRO A 889 29.76 22.91 -14.56
N ALA A 890 28.91 22.69 -15.58
CA ALA A 890 29.25 23.02 -16.97
C ALA A 890 29.51 24.52 -17.17
N ALA A 891 28.77 25.37 -16.45
CA ALA A 891 28.95 26.83 -16.46
C ALA A 891 30.37 27.29 -16.08
N LEU A 892 31.14 26.44 -15.39
CA LEU A 892 32.51 26.74 -14.92
C LEU A 892 33.60 25.98 -15.70
N ARG A 893 33.23 25.17 -16.69
CA ARG A 893 34.19 24.46 -17.56
C ARG A 893 34.69 25.41 -18.63
N ALA A 894 36.00 25.36 -18.93
CA ALA A 894 36.57 26.13 -20.04
C ALA A 894 35.90 25.73 -21.37
N PRO A 895 35.59 26.68 -22.27
CA PRO A 895 35.05 26.35 -23.58
C PRO A 895 36.05 25.49 -24.35
N ALA A 896 35.58 24.40 -24.97
CA ALA A 896 36.42 23.58 -25.83
C ALA A 896 37.05 24.45 -26.93
N PRO A 897 38.33 24.24 -27.29
CA PRO A 897 38.95 24.99 -28.37
C PRO A 897 38.13 24.77 -29.64
N LYS A 898 37.66 25.87 -30.25
CA LYS A 898 37.01 25.82 -31.56
C LYS A 898 38.00 25.16 -32.52
N SER A 899 37.66 23.98 -33.03
CA SER A 899 38.38 23.36 -34.15
C SER A 899 38.45 24.40 -35.26
N GLY A 900 39.67 24.80 -35.63
CA GLY A 900 39.93 25.87 -36.59
C GLY A 900 39.15 25.64 -37.86
N GLY A 901 38.22 26.56 -38.16
CA GLY A 901 37.56 26.62 -39.45
C GLY A 901 38.61 26.95 -40.51
N THR A 902 38.82 26.02 -41.44
CA THR A 902 39.37 26.33 -42.74
C THR A 902 38.43 27.29 -43.44
N THR A 903 38.91 28.49 -43.69
CA THR A 903 38.31 29.52 -44.54
C THR A 903 38.16 28.93 -45.94
N GLU A 904 36.95 28.53 -46.32
CA GLU A 904 36.64 28.26 -47.73
C GLU A 904 36.15 29.56 -48.37
N GLU A 905 37.00 30.04 -49.27
CA GLU A 905 36.88 31.23 -50.08
C GLU A 905 35.74 31.04 -51.10
N LYS A 906 34.75 31.94 -51.05
CA LYS A 906 33.68 32.01 -52.04
C LYS A 906 34.27 32.32 -53.42
N SER A 907 34.04 31.44 -54.40
CA SER A 907 34.21 31.71 -55.82
C SER A 907 33.05 31.13 -56.63
N LYS A 908 32.18 32.05 -57.05
CA LYS A 908 31.12 32.00 -58.08
C LYS A 908 29.89 31.12 -57.87
#